data_AF-A0A7Y3RAX4-F1
#
_entry.id   AF-A0A7Y3RAX4-F1
#
_cell.length_a   1.000
_cell.length_b   1.000
_cell.length_c   1.000
_cell.angle_alpha   90.00
_cell.angle_beta   90.00
_cell.angle_gamma   90.00
#
_symmetry.space_group_name_H-M   'P 1'
#
loop_
_entity.id
_entity.type
_entity.pdbx_description
1 polymer ?
#
loop_
_entity_poly.entity_id
_entity_poly.type
_entity_poly.pdbx_seq_one_letter_code
_entity_poly.pdbx_strand_id
1 'polypeptide(L)'
;MLQKITFIAFLLGFTISLQSQNADYIFKNYDTQDGLCDNNINSILEDQKGFIWIGTREGLSRFDGAEFHNFYFAQNQANSESYSWLHNLDYNRILLLVNYKLSVLNTTNQTLSTVQHFKDQKIIGIKKLNANLFALNLSDHFILINNQLKKVGVIKLKGKIYNHIFIESLSDNRLIIGNCFDYYQYDLSTQKLSTMTINMKQYQRGNFGLFELKFVDVEDQKIYIGDYFSGLYVFDYKGKLLRQFKYPEVSSPNFITFLKDRQKALWIGTYKGINRLKNGKIEVIRHFDENDLSLKSDLTTSFLLDRNNNIWVGTNQGLSVYKSKSNSNVKKITITNPSELEINTIAFAGNELFAGSYLGKIYKINPETKKINVLNTEIQNWGIYPYNEKLYISGAHKNNEVWYYDLKTRLFSKAETLKKQFPITDIITLVFQHSNGDFWYSGNAGGGFVRKLAQNNKLITYYKDDKGNPLFASSYYSNVFEDADKNLWFGVNRSNLLLQWNYKTNTFKEINFNDYKEDKNYFIGGITGLKKDRSNFIWVSFEGGGIVKYNPRNHTIKNYNLSNGLNSNYIGDIEFDNQDRLWVLTSKGVGCLDTKTNIFYPMDIWNGFTDNPTNYSMLKMNSTTNKMWIGAKNKLYCFDPDIVLKEKRISTKIYLEYLRNNKINADISKHSFDFNPNENNLEFRLVAVDIETGKNLEYSYQLKGLSHQWHDIKSNRTIFFQKLKAGTYTFNARVRSKGSQEWIYLSKPYSFTIAEYWYQTWWFILLSSILFAMLVWYVIAFNFKKRLEKQKAVEEERNRIAADMHDDLGSGLTKITYLSQMALQKEDNKSLLTNIKNTSTELVESMSEIIWAMKEENNSWEELLSYIKLYAQEYCENNQLTVTFDYPDDQMNFKIIGEVRRHIFLSVKECLHNIVKHSEAKKVTITIQKNNFIIITIHDDGKGINSEQGKVLGGNGLKNIRQRMEKIKAQFDIQNNHGTTVLFKIPY
;
A
#
# COMPACT_ATOMS: atom_id res chain seq x y z
N MET A 1 60.85 21.33 -46.38
CA MET A 1 59.50 21.65 -46.90
C MET A 1 58.60 20.41 -47.01
N LEU A 2 59.14 19.24 -47.37
CA LEU A 2 58.38 17.98 -47.46
C LEU A 2 57.74 17.50 -46.13
N GLN A 3 58.41 17.62 -44.97
CA GLN A 3 57.85 17.19 -43.68
C GLN A 3 56.65 18.02 -43.18
N LYS A 4 56.52 19.29 -43.61
CA LYS A 4 55.34 20.12 -43.29
C LYS A 4 54.13 19.75 -44.15
N ILE A 5 54.35 19.26 -45.37
CA ILE A 5 53.28 18.82 -46.27
C ILE A 5 52.72 17.46 -45.83
N THR A 6 53.55 16.56 -45.29
CA THR A 6 53.07 15.29 -44.72
C THR A 6 52.28 15.48 -43.44
N PHE A 7 52.63 16.45 -42.59
CA PHE A 7 51.87 16.75 -41.36
C PHE A 7 50.51 17.42 -41.65
N ILE A 8 50.46 18.26 -42.69
CA ILE A 8 49.20 18.89 -43.15
C ILE A 8 48.32 17.87 -43.88
N ALA A 9 48.89 16.92 -44.64
CA ALA A 9 48.14 15.81 -45.23
C ALA A 9 47.63 14.81 -44.18
N PHE A 10 48.36 14.63 -43.06
CA PHE A 10 47.91 13.81 -41.92
C PHE A 10 46.75 14.47 -41.14
N LEU A 11 46.70 15.81 -41.10
CA LEU A 11 45.59 16.58 -40.52
C LEU A 11 44.38 16.70 -41.47
N LEU A 12 44.60 16.79 -42.79
CA LEU A 12 43.53 16.83 -43.79
C LEU A 12 42.88 15.45 -44.02
N GLY A 13 43.62 14.35 -43.82
CA GLY A 13 43.10 12.98 -43.87
C GLY A 13 42.15 12.59 -42.72
N PHE A 14 42.09 13.40 -41.65
CA PHE A 14 41.13 13.23 -40.55
C PHE A 14 39.86 14.08 -40.70
N THR A 15 39.70 14.79 -41.81
CA THR A 15 38.44 15.45 -42.18
C THR A 15 37.56 14.54 -43.04
N ILE A 16 37.45 13.26 -42.67
CA ILE A 16 36.33 12.44 -43.14
C ILE A 16 35.10 13.00 -42.44
N SER A 17 34.38 13.88 -43.15
CA SER A 17 32.99 14.23 -42.93
C SER A 17 32.49 13.98 -41.51
N LEU A 18 32.86 14.85 -40.58
CA LEU A 18 31.94 15.32 -39.55
C LEU A 18 30.80 16.02 -40.31
N GLN A 19 29.96 15.23 -40.98
CA GLN A 19 28.59 15.65 -41.18
C GLN A 19 28.05 15.83 -39.77
N SER A 20 28.01 17.10 -39.34
CA SER A 20 27.07 17.59 -38.35
C SER A 20 25.80 16.74 -38.47
N GLN A 21 25.50 16.03 -37.39
CA GLN A 21 24.40 15.08 -37.34
C GLN A 21 23.12 15.81 -37.71
N ASN A 22 22.61 15.55 -38.91
CA ASN A 22 21.49 16.29 -39.52
C ASN A 22 20.11 15.82 -39.01
N ALA A 23 20.07 15.17 -37.85
CA ALA A 23 18.84 14.72 -37.20
C ALA A 23 19.01 14.79 -35.68
N ASP A 24 18.31 15.72 -35.03
CA ASP A 24 18.21 15.84 -33.57
C ASP A 24 17.44 14.64 -33.01
N TYR A 25 18.14 13.50 -32.81
CA TYR A 25 17.59 12.37 -32.08
C TYR A 25 17.50 12.73 -30.59
N ILE A 26 16.29 12.71 -30.04
CA ILE A 26 16.04 12.96 -28.62
C ILE A 26 15.71 11.64 -27.95
N PHE A 27 16.54 11.26 -26.98
CA PHE A 27 16.35 10.08 -26.15
C PHE A 27 15.88 10.48 -24.76
N LYS A 28 14.96 9.68 -24.21
CA LYS A 28 14.72 9.65 -22.77
C LYS A 28 15.61 8.59 -22.16
N ASN A 29 16.48 8.99 -21.25
CA ASN A 29 17.38 8.06 -20.59
C ASN A 29 16.84 7.66 -19.21
N TYR A 30 17.10 6.42 -18.82
CA TYR A 30 16.81 5.88 -17.49
C TYR A 30 18.02 5.14 -16.96
N ASP A 31 18.33 5.32 -15.67
CA ASP A 31 19.39 4.60 -14.97
C ASP A 31 18.97 4.20 -13.55
N THR A 32 19.92 3.76 -12.73
CA THR A 32 19.69 3.37 -11.33
C THR A 32 19.12 4.51 -10.47
N GLN A 33 19.36 5.78 -10.81
CA GLN A 33 18.76 6.92 -10.11
C GLN A 33 17.26 7.06 -10.40
N ASP A 34 16.82 6.59 -11.58
CA ASP A 34 15.40 6.52 -11.95
C ASP A 34 14.68 5.28 -11.40
N GLY A 35 15.43 4.36 -10.75
CA GLY A 35 14.90 3.15 -10.14
C GLY A 35 15.20 1.86 -10.90
N LEU A 36 15.98 1.89 -11.98
CA LEU A 36 16.47 0.67 -12.64
C LEU A 36 17.33 -0.16 -11.68
N CYS A 37 17.27 -1.49 -11.72
CA CYS A 37 18.02 -2.31 -10.75
C CYS A 37 19.54 -2.32 -10.97
N ASP A 38 20.00 -2.21 -12.21
CA ASP A 38 21.41 -2.10 -12.60
C ASP A 38 21.51 -1.47 -13.99
N ASN A 39 22.61 -0.76 -14.25
CA ASN A 39 22.83 -0.01 -15.49
C ASN A 39 23.29 -0.88 -16.67
N ASN A 40 23.76 -2.10 -16.43
CA ASN A 40 24.20 -2.96 -17.52
C ASN A 40 23.04 -3.78 -18.07
N ILE A 41 22.45 -3.30 -19.16
CA ILE A 41 21.28 -3.93 -19.77
C ILE A 41 21.71 -5.05 -20.72
N ASN A 42 21.12 -6.22 -20.56
CA ASN A 42 21.40 -7.40 -21.38
C ASN A 42 20.27 -7.69 -22.38
N SER A 43 19.02 -7.49 -21.98
CA SER A 43 17.87 -7.67 -22.88
C SER A 43 16.68 -6.81 -22.47
N ILE A 44 15.80 -6.57 -23.43
CA ILE A 44 14.57 -5.80 -23.23
C ILE A 44 13.43 -6.54 -23.93
N LEU A 45 12.29 -6.66 -23.25
CA LEU A 45 11.10 -7.36 -23.74
C LEU A 45 9.84 -6.57 -23.37
N GLU A 46 8.91 -6.41 -24.29
CA GLU A 46 7.55 -5.99 -23.95
C GLU A 46 6.66 -7.21 -23.74
N ASP A 47 5.99 -7.32 -22.60
CA ASP A 47 5.03 -8.40 -22.35
C ASP A 47 3.67 -8.14 -23.01
N GLN A 48 2.76 -9.12 -22.97
CA GLN A 48 1.45 -8.98 -23.64
C GLN A 48 0.56 -7.90 -22.99
N LYS A 49 0.75 -7.59 -21.71
CA LYS A 49 0.01 -6.54 -20.98
C LYS A 49 0.55 -5.13 -21.30
N GLY A 50 1.79 -5.04 -21.79
CA GLY A 50 2.46 -3.80 -22.21
C GLY A 50 3.64 -3.41 -21.32
N PHE A 51 3.93 -4.17 -20.25
CA PHE A 51 5.07 -3.86 -19.39
C PHE A 51 6.37 -4.08 -20.14
N ILE A 52 7.34 -3.20 -19.90
CA ILE A 52 8.69 -3.36 -20.41
C ILE A 52 9.52 -4.07 -19.34
N TRP A 53 10.00 -5.25 -19.66
CA TRP A 53 10.91 -6.03 -18.85
C TRP A 53 12.33 -5.83 -19.34
N ILE A 54 13.22 -5.48 -18.42
CA ILE A 54 14.62 -5.20 -18.65
C ILE A 54 15.42 -6.23 -17.88
N GLY A 55 16.16 -7.07 -18.60
CA GLY A 55 17.14 -7.96 -18.03
C GLY A 55 18.45 -7.21 -17.82
N THR A 56 18.93 -7.14 -16.58
CA THR A 56 20.21 -6.53 -16.23
C THR A 56 21.19 -7.59 -15.73
N ARG A 57 22.38 -7.16 -15.29
CA ARG A 57 23.37 -8.05 -14.66
C ARG A 57 22.93 -8.54 -13.27
N GLU A 58 22.34 -7.66 -12.47
CA GLU A 58 21.99 -7.94 -11.06
C GLU A 58 20.56 -8.48 -10.88
N GLY A 59 19.71 -8.35 -11.89
CA GLY A 59 18.31 -8.74 -11.77
C GLY A 59 17.45 -8.44 -13.00
N LEU A 60 16.15 -8.31 -12.75
CA LEU A 60 15.16 -7.85 -13.72
C LEU A 60 14.54 -6.57 -13.21
N SER A 61 14.37 -5.59 -14.09
CA SER A 61 13.50 -4.44 -13.83
C SER A 61 12.25 -4.56 -14.70
N ARG A 62 11.08 -4.28 -14.14
CA ARG A 62 9.83 -4.17 -14.90
C ARG A 62 9.35 -2.72 -14.83
N PHE A 63 9.17 -2.09 -15.99
CA PHE A 63 8.70 -0.73 -16.12
C PHE A 63 7.23 -0.70 -16.54
N ASP A 64 6.42 0.07 -15.81
CA ASP A 64 4.98 0.17 -16.02
C ASP A 64 4.52 1.47 -16.72
N GLY A 65 5.47 2.28 -17.19
CA GLY A 65 5.21 3.59 -17.78
C GLY A 65 5.42 4.76 -16.81
N ALA A 66 5.52 4.51 -15.49
CA ALA A 66 5.88 5.53 -14.50
C ALA A 66 7.01 5.10 -13.56
N GLU A 67 7.01 3.85 -13.11
CA GLU A 67 7.94 3.34 -12.10
C GLU A 67 8.59 2.02 -12.55
N PHE A 68 9.76 1.74 -11.98
CA PHE A 68 10.44 0.45 -12.08
C PHE A 68 10.14 -0.42 -10.85
N HIS A 69 9.84 -1.69 -11.09
CA HIS A 69 9.76 -2.75 -10.06
C HIS A 69 10.88 -3.74 -10.29
N ASN A 70 11.75 -3.89 -9.29
CA ASN A 70 12.99 -4.65 -9.41
C ASN A 70 12.88 -6.02 -8.74
N PHE A 71 13.40 -7.04 -9.43
CA PHE A 71 13.52 -8.42 -8.98
C PHE A 71 15.00 -8.80 -8.98
N TYR A 72 15.62 -8.83 -7.80
CA TYR A 72 17.03 -9.18 -7.66
C TYR A 72 17.22 -10.69 -7.67
N PHE A 73 18.28 -11.16 -8.32
CA PHE A 73 18.68 -12.57 -8.20
C PHE A 73 19.34 -12.78 -6.83
N ALA A 74 19.10 -13.93 -6.20
CA ALA A 74 19.70 -14.22 -4.90
C ALA A 74 21.23 -14.18 -5.01
N GLN A 75 21.89 -13.35 -4.20
CA GLN A 75 23.34 -13.22 -4.12
C GLN A 75 23.96 -14.53 -3.63
N ASN A 76 24.17 -15.49 -4.53
CA ASN A 76 24.98 -16.66 -4.28
C ASN A 76 25.60 -17.11 -5.60
N GLN A 77 26.54 -16.30 -6.10
CA GLN A 77 27.83 -16.69 -6.69
C GLN A 77 28.40 -15.50 -7.45
N ALA A 78 29.36 -14.83 -6.82
CA ALA A 78 30.29 -13.94 -7.53
C ALA A 78 30.95 -14.77 -8.65
N ASN A 79 30.85 -14.28 -9.90
CA ASN A 79 31.53 -14.74 -11.13
C ASN A 79 30.68 -15.44 -12.22
N SER A 80 29.35 -15.51 -12.15
CA SER A 80 28.56 -15.89 -13.32
C SER A 80 28.03 -14.64 -14.04
N GLU A 81 28.50 -14.38 -15.27
CA GLU A 81 27.85 -13.45 -16.20
C GLU A 81 26.39 -13.89 -16.40
N SER A 82 25.47 -13.25 -15.65
CA SER A 82 24.04 -13.50 -15.74
C SER A 82 23.47 -12.82 -16.99
N TYR A 83 23.59 -13.49 -18.13
CA TYR A 83 22.87 -13.08 -19.34
C TYR A 83 21.39 -13.41 -19.17
N SER A 84 20.59 -12.43 -18.77
CA SER A 84 19.14 -12.55 -18.69
C SER A 84 18.53 -12.33 -20.08
N TRP A 85 18.44 -13.38 -20.90
CA TRP A 85 17.66 -13.33 -22.14
C TRP A 85 16.18 -13.54 -21.85
N LEU A 86 15.37 -12.56 -22.25
CA LEU A 86 13.93 -12.54 -22.01
C LEU A 86 13.17 -12.86 -23.30
N HIS A 87 12.24 -13.82 -23.21
CA HIS A 87 11.30 -14.10 -24.29
C HIS A 87 9.88 -14.34 -23.78
N ASN A 88 8.87 -13.82 -24.49
CA ASN A 88 7.47 -14.11 -24.17
C ASN A 88 7.12 -15.56 -24.48
N LEU A 89 6.65 -16.29 -23.47
CA LEU A 89 6.12 -17.66 -23.60
C LEU A 89 4.62 -17.62 -23.91
N ASP A 90 3.84 -16.90 -23.11
CA ASP A 90 2.41 -16.63 -23.30
C ASP A 90 1.95 -15.35 -22.58
N TYR A 91 0.64 -15.18 -22.37
CA TYR A 91 0.05 -13.97 -21.78
C TYR A 91 0.55 -13.65 -20.37
N ASN A 92 0.91 -14.66 -19.57
CA ASN A 92 1.29 -14.50 -18.16
C ASN A 92 2.67 -15.07 -17.84
N ARG A 93 3.41 -15.61 -18.82
CA ARG A 93 4.69 -16.26 -18.58
C ARG A 93 5.78 -15.71 -19.49
N ILE A 94 6.88 -15.35 -18.86
CA ILE A 94 8.12 -14.95 -19.54
C ILE A 94 9.12 -16.08 -19.33
N LEU A 95 9.77 -16.49 -20.42
CA LEU A 95 10.85 -17.46 -20.41
C LEU A 95 12.17 -16.70 -20.26
N LEU A 96 12.98 -17.13 -19.30
CA LEU A 96 14.25 -16.52 -18.97
C LEU A 96 15.35 -17.56 -19.01
N LEU A 97 16.52 -17.14 -19.47
CA LEU A 97 17.76 -17.83 -19.14
C LEU A 97 18.46 -17.04 -18.04
N VAL A 98 18.75 -17.66 -16.91
CA VAL A 98 19.48 -17.03 -15.80
C VAL A 98 20.52 -18.03 -15.31
N ASN A 99 21.79 -17.63 -15.24
CA ASN A 99 22.91 -18.51 -14.84
C ASN A 99 22.93 -19.85 -15.58
N TYR A 100 22.77 -19.81 -16.92
CA TYR A 100 22.69 -20.98 -17.80
C TYR A 100 21.54 -21.95 -17.53
N LYS A 101 20.57 -21.56 -16.68
CA LYS A 101 19.38 -22.35 -16.34
C LYS A 101 18.13 -21.73 -16.94
N LEU A 102 17.32 -22.57 -17.57
CA LEU A 102 16.02 -22.16 -18.11
C LEU A 102 15.01 -22.00 -16.99
N SER A 103 14.40 -20.82 -16.88
CA SER A 103 13.44 -20.46 -15.85
C SER A 103 12.23 -19.76 -16.45
N VAL A 104 11.09 -19.84 -15.76
CA VAL A 104 9.83 -19.21 -16.16
C VAL A 104 9.40 -18.28 -15.05
N LEU A 105 9.18 -17.02 -15.40
CA LEU A 105 8.56 -16.03 -14.53
C LEU A 105 7.07 -15.98 -14.83
N ASN A 106 6.25 -16.22 -13.81
CA ASN A 106 4.83 -15.93 -13.88
C ASN A 106 4.61 -14.46 -13.51
N THR A 107 4.14 -13.67 -14.47
CA THR A 107 3.97 -12.21 -14.33
C THR A 107 2.76 -11.81 -13.49
N THR A 108 1.90 -12.77 -13.09
CA THR A 108 0.69 -12.50 -12.30
C THR A 108 0.96 -12.63 -10.80
N ASN A 109 1.60 -13.72 -10.38
CA ASN A 109 1.96 -13.93 -8.97
C ASN A 109 3.42 -13.58 -8.68
N GLN A 110 4.18 -13.16 -9.69
CA GLN A 110 5.60 -12.77 -9.61
C GLN A 110 6.53 -13.89 -9.14
N THR A 111 6.17 -15.16 -9.34
CA THR A 111 7.00 -16.31 -8.96
C THR A 111 7.92 -16.75 -10.11
N LEU A 112 9.21 -16.94 -9.81
CA LEU A 112 10.19 -17.52 -10.72
C LEU A 112 10.35 -19.02 -10.43
N SER A 113 10.24 -19.86 -11.46
CA SER A 113 10.41 -21.31 -11.36
C SER A 113 11.39 -21.84 -12.40
N THR A 114 12.36 -22.65 -12.00
CA THR A 114 13.28 -23.33 -12.94
C THR A 114 12.57 -24.48 -13.63
N VAL A 115 12.80 -24.64 -14.94
CA VAL A 115 12.23 -25.72 -15.74
C VAL A 115 12.94 -27.04 -15.42
N GLN A 116 12.27 -27.90 -14.65
CA GLN A 116 12.87 -29.12 -14.08
C GLN A 116 13.47 -30.06 -15.13
N HIS A 117 12.82 -30.21 -16.30
CA HIS A 117 13.30 -31.09 -17.37
C HIS A 117 14.68 -30.70 -17.94
N PHE A 118 15.10 -29.46 -17.74
CA PHE A 118 16.36 -28.91 -18.25
C PHE A 118 17.28 -28.41 -17.12
N LYS A 119 16.97 -28.73 -15.86
CA LYS A 119 17.67 -28.20 -14.68
C LYS A 119 19.17 -28.53 -14.66
N ASP A 120 19.52 -29.72 -15.17
CA ASP A 120 20.90 -30.23 -15.18
C ASP A 120 21.64 -29.93 -16.49
N GLN A 121 20.98 -29.26 -17.45
CA GLN A 121 21.58 -28.87 -18.72
C GLN A 121 22.07 -27.43 -18.67
N LYS A 122 23.34 -27.22 -19.03
CA LYS A 122 23.92 -25.87 -19.20
C LYS A 122 23.48 -25.30 -20.55
N ILE A 123 22.45 -24.46 -20.53
CA ILE A 123 21.93 -23.80 -21.73
C ILE A 123 22.69 -22.50 -21.92
N ILE A 124 23.31 -22.31 -23.08
CA ILE A 124 24.20 -21.19 -23.39
C ILE A 124 23.46 -20.09 -24.16
N GLY A 125 22.27 -20.38 -24.71
CA GLY A 125 21.54 -19.46 -25.55
C GLY A 125 20.08 -19.85 -25.69
N ILE A 126 19.22 -18.87 -25.87
CA ILE A 126 17.82 -19.09 -26.23
C ILE A 126 17.39 -18.14 -27.34
N LYS A 127 16.77 -18.69 -28.38
CA LYS A 127 16.18 -17.93 -29.47
C LYS A 127 14.73 -18.34 -29.70
N LYS A 128 13.84 -17.36 -29.77
CA LYS A 128 12.47 -17.56 -30.27
C LYS A 128 12.51 -17.60 -31.79
N LEU A 129 12.05 -18.71 -32.37
CA LEU A 129 12.08 -18.93 -33.82
C LEU A 129 10.77 -18.51 -34.48
N ASN A 130 9.64 -18.81 -33.85
CA ASN A 130 8.32 -18.38 -34.30
C ASN A 130 7.37 -18.26 -33.08
N ALA A 131 6.06 -18.15 -33.30
CA ALA A 131 5.08 -18.00 -32.23
C ALA A 131 5.06 -19.17 -31.22
N ASN A 132 5.43 -20.38 -31.64
CA ASN A 132 5.25 -21.61 -30.87
C ASN A 132 6.55 -22.40 -30.62
N LEU A 133 7.69 -21.95 -31.13
CA LEU A 133 8.94 -22.71 -31.13
C LEU A 133 10.12 -21.87 -30.65
N PHE A 134 10.92 -22.46 -29.77
CA PHE A 134 12.20 -21.92 -29.31
C PHE A 134 13.32 -22.91 -29.59
N ALA A 135 14.52 -22.39 -29.83
CA ALA A 135 15.75 -23.16 -29.85
C ALA A 135 16.57 -22.85 -28.60
N LEU A 136 16.91 -23.91 -27.86
CA LEU A 136 17.88 -23.89 -26.77
C LEU A 136 19.23 -24.29 -27.33
N ASN A 137 20.23 -23.44 -27.16
CA ASN A 137 21.60 -23.70 -27.57
C ASN A 137 22.35 -24.44 -26.47
N LEU A 138 22.81 -25.64 -26.78
CA LEU A 138 23.80 -26.38 -26.01
C LEU A 138 25.09 -26.39 -26.84
N SER A 139 26.25 -26.41 -26.19
CA SER A 139 27.57 -26.21 -26.80
C SER A 139 27.83 -26.98 -28.12
N ASP A 140 27.15 -28.10 -28.34
CA ASP A 140 27.29 -29.01 -29.47
C ASP A 140 25.98 -29.26 -30.28
N HIS A 141 24.82 -28.79 -29.82
CA HIS A 141 23.55 -29.02 -30.52
C HIS A 141 22.43 -28.08 -30.08
N PHE A 142 21.36 -28.00 -30.86
CA PHE A 142 20.14 -27.29 -30.45
C PHE A 142 19.04 -28.25 -30.01
N ILE A 143 18.36 -27.90 -28.94
CA ILE A 143 17.09 -28.54 -28.54
C ILE A 143 15.95 -27.60 -28.92
N LEU A 144 15.01 -28.10 -29.72
CA LEU A 144 13.79 -27.37 -30.05
C LEU A 144 12.74 -27.65 -28.99
N ILE A 145 12.11 -26.60 -28.46
CA ILE A 145 11.02 -26.70 -27.49
C ILE A 145 9.80 -25.88 -27.93
N ASN A 146 8.60 -26.30 -27.50
CA ASN A 146 7.38 -25.54 -27.73
C ASN A 146 7.01 -24.62 -26.54
N ASN A 147 5.91 -23.86 -26.65
CA ASN A 147 5.40 -22.99 -25.57
C ASN A 147 4.97 -23.74 -24.29
N GLN A 148 4.77 -25.07 -24.37
CA GLN A 148 4.55 -25.93 -23.20
C GLN A 148 5.86 -26.41 -22.57
N LEU A 149 7.01 -25.92 -23.06
CA LEU A 149 8.35 -26.32 -22.64
C LEU A 149 8.66 -27.80 -22.88
N LYS A 150 7.91 -28.44 -23.79
CA LYS A 150 8.17 -29.80 -24.22
C LYS A 150 9.17 -29.80 -25.36
N LYS A 151 10.11 -30.74 -25.31
CA LYS A 151 11.06 -31.02 -26.38
C LYS A 151 10.33 -31.51 -27.63
N VAL A 152 10.56 -30.84 -28.75
CA VAL A 152 9.96 -31.14 -30.07
C VAL A 152 10.98 -31.80 -31.01
N GLY A 153 12.27 -31.49 -30.84
CA GLY A 153 13.32 -32.02 -31.70
C GLY A 153 14.72 -31.71 -31.21
N VAL A 154 15.72 -32.28 -31.88
CA VAL A 154 17.14 -32.00 -31.65
C VAL A 154 17.81 -31.79 -33.00
N ILE A 155 18.60 -30.73 -33.12
CA ILE A 155 19.41 -30.48 -34.30
C ILE A 155 20.88 -30.62 -33.90
N LYS A 156 21.53 -31.67 -34.42
CA LYS A 156 22.97 -31.89 -34.25
C LYS A 156 23.71 -31.48 -35.52
N LEU A 157 24.75 -30.67 -35.37
CA LEU A 157 25.63 -30.30 -36.48
C LEU A 157 26.74 -31.34 -36.63
N LYS A 158 27.14 -31.63 -37.87
CA LYS A 158 28.29 -32.50 -38.17
C LYS A 158 29.57 -31.64 -38.24
N GLY A 159 30.56 -31.87 -37.36
CA GLY A 159 31.87 -31.19 -37.42
C GLY A 159 32.44 -30.77 -36.06
N LYS A 160 33.63 -30.14 -36.04
CA LYS A 160 34.15 -29.45 -34.85
C LYS A 160 33.29 -28.25 -34.56
N ILE A 161 32.55 -28.31 -33.46
CA ILE A 161 31.68 -27.24 -33.03
C ILE A 161 32.50 -26.27 -32.19
N TYR A 162 32.68 -25.06 -32.72
CA TYR A 162 33.20 -23.94 -31.95
C TYR A 162 32.03 -23.35 -31.13
N ASN A 163 32.31 -22.80 -29.94
CA ASN A 163 31.34 -22.29 -28.95
C ASN A 163 30.38 -21.17 -29.43
N HIS A 164 30.26 -20.94 -30.73
CA HIS A 164 29.57 -19.84 -31.39
C HIS A 164 28.69 -20.38 -32.54
N ILE A 165 27.64 -21.14 -32.20
CA ILE A 165 26.61 -21.55 -33.16
C ILE A 165 25.38 -20.66 -33.00
N PHE A 166 24.83 -20.22 -34.12
CA PHE A 166 23.65 -19.35 -34.18
C PHE A 166 22.52 -20.01 -34.93
N ILE A 167 21.29 -19.65 -34.56
CA ILE A 167 20.08 -20.14 -35.22
C ILE A 167 19.11 -18.97 -35.40
N GLU A 168 18.61 -18.80 -36.61
CA GLU A 168 17.62 -17.79 -36.97
C GLU A 168 16.58 -18.37 -37.93
N SER A 169 15.40 -17.76 -37.96
CA SER A 169 14.33 -18.16 -38.89
C SER A 169 14.51 -17.48 -40.26
N LEU A 170 14.50 -18.27 -41.33
CA LEU A 170 14.40 -17.77 -42.72
C LEU A 170 12.93 -17.66 -43.16
N SER A 171 12.04 -18.45 -42.57
CA SER A 171 10.58 -18.46 -42.75
C SER A 171 9.96 -19.31 -41.65
N ASP A 172 8.64 -19.40 -41.57
CA ASP A 172 7.95 -20.20 -40.54
C ASP A 172 8.39 -21.67 -40.49
N ASN A 173 8.82 -22.23 -41.63
CA ASN A 173 9.23 -23.63 -41.76
C ASN A 173 10.73 -23.85 -42.05
N ARG A 174 11.52 -22.79 -42.22
CA ARG A 174 12.95 -22.91 -42.56
C ARG A 174 13.80 -22.09 -41.61
N LEU A 175 14.85 -22.71 -41.09
CA LEU A 175 15.83 -22.09 -40.21
C LEU A 175 17.17 -22.04 -40.91
N ILE A 176 17.97 -21.01 -40.59
CA ILE A 176 19.39 -20.99 -40.88
C ILE A 176 20.16 -21.26 -39.58
N ILE A 177 21.16 -22.11 -39.69
CA ILE A 177 22.05 -22.46 -38.60
C ILE A 177 23.47 -22.20 -39.09
N GLY A 178 24.17 -21.28 -38.45
CA GLY A 178 25.54 -20.93 -38.80
C GLY A 178 26.50 -21.39 -37.73
N ASN A 179 27.57 -22.08 -38.12
CA ASN A 179 28.83 -22.02 -37.39
C ASN A 179 29.67 -20.86 -37.98
N CYS A 180 30.85 -20.56 -37.43
CA CYS A 180 31.69 -19.44 -37.90
C CYS A 180 32.20 -19.55 -39.36
N PHE A 181 31.96 -20.66 -40.06
CA PHE A 181 32.51 -20.97 -41.38
C PHE A 181 31.49 -21.56 -42.36
N ASP A 182 30.55 -22.37 -41.85
CA ASP A 182 29.55 -23.12 -42.59
C ASP A 182 28.15 -22.73 -42.12
N TYR A 183 27.27 -22.55 -43.10
CA TYR A 183 25.86 -22.23 -42.87
C TYR A 183 25.00 -23.36 -43.41
N TYR A 184 24.01 -23.75 -42.64
CA TYR A 184 23.09 -24.83 -42.93
C TYR A 184 21.67 -24.28 -42.93
N GLN A 185 20.83 -24.83 -43.79
CA GLN A 185 19.40 -24.64 -43.77
C GLN A 185 18.75 -25.89 -43.17
N TYR A 186 17.86 -25.69 -42.21
CA TYR A 186 17.07 -26.75 -41.59
C TYR A 186 15.59 -26.56 -41.91
N ASP A 187 14.96 -27.57 -42.47
CA ASP A 187 13.52 -27.57 -42.75
C ASP A 187 12.76 -28.25 -41.61
N LEU A 188 11.85 -27.52 -40.97
CA LEU A 188 11.10 -27.98 -39.81
C LEU A 188 10.10 -29.09 -40.15
N SER A 189 9.58 -29.12 -41.39
CA SER A 189 8.58 -30.11 -41.81
C SER A 189 9.21 -31.45 -42.17
N THR A 190 10.35 -31.42 -42.86
CA THR A 190 11.06 -32.64 -43.27
C THR A 190 12.12 -33.07 -42.25
N GLN A 191 12.44 -32.21 -41.28
CA GLN A 191 13.53 -32.37 -40.32
C GLN A 191 14.90 -32.60 -40.97
N LYS A 192 15.08 -32.17 -42.23
CA LYS A 192 16.32 -32.32 -42.99
C LYS A 192 17.19 -31.09 -42.87
N LEU A 193 18.50 -31.35 -42.72
CA LEU A 193 19.56 -30.34 -42.73
C LEU A 193 20.27 -30.38 -44.09
N SER A 194 20.43 -29.23 -44.74
CA SER A 194 21.15 -29.06 -46.01
C SER A 194 22.15 -27.90 -45.92
N THR A 195 23.32 -28.01 -46.53
CA THR A 195 24.31 -26.93 -46.56
C THR A 195 23.84 -25.77 -47.45
N MET A 196 24.06 -24.53 -47.01
CA MET A 196 23.76 -23.32 -47.77
C MET A 196 24.98 -22.85 -48.58
N THR A 197 24.76 -22.27 -49.76
CA THR A 197 25.81 -21.79 -50.65
C THR A 197 26.38 -20.42 -50.22
N ILE A 198 26.73 -20.25 -48.94
CA ILE A 198 27.43 -19.06 -48.45
C ILE A 198 28.90 -19.42 -48.26
N ASN A 199 29.77 -18.91 -49.14
CA ASN A 199 31.20 -19.17 -49.05
C ASN A 199 31.93 -17.96 -48.43
N MET A 200 32.25 -18.06 -47.13
CA MET A 200 33.00 -17.04 -46.42
C MET A 200 34.52 -17.20 -46.53
N LYS A 201 35.02 -18.36 -46.97
CA LYS A 201 36.47 -18.62 -47.07
C LYS A 201 37.19 -17.63 -47.98
N GLN A 202 36.52 -17.13 -49.02
CA GLN A 202 37.06 -16.11 -49.92
C GLN A 202 37.28 -14.74 -49.26
N TYR A 203 36.63 -14.47 -48.12
CA TYR A 203 36.75 -13.21 -47.37
C TYR A 203 37.67 -13.34 -46.15
N GLN A 204 38.19 -14.54 -45.89
CA GLN A 204 39.05 -14.83 -44.74
C GLN A 204 40.41 -14.13 -44.87
N ARG A 205 40.85 -13.42 -43.83
CA ARG A 205 42.18 -12.81 -43.76
C ARG A 205 43.10 -13.66 -42.87
N GLY A 206 43.95 -14.48 -43.48
CA GLY A 206 44.85 -15.40 -42.75
C GLY A 206 44.09 -16.48 -41.97
N ASN A 207 44.63 -16.94 -40.85
CA ASN A 207 43.97 -17.95 -40.00
C ASN A 207 42.89 -17.38 -39.07
N PHE A 208 42.56 -16.09 -39.17
CA PHE A 208 41.65 -15.40 -38.27
C PHE A 208 40.45 -14.84 -39.05
N GLY A 209 39.34 -15.59 -39.07
CA GLY A 209 38.06 -15.13 -39.60
C GLY A 209 36.94 -15.87 -38.87
N LEU A 210 36.22 -15.16 -38.01
CA LEU A 210 35.05 -15.69 -37.31
C LEU A 210 33.83 -15.02 -37.92
N PHE A 211 33.20 -15.68 -38.89
CA PHE A 211 32.04 -15.15 -39.61
C PHE A 211 30.76 -15.58 -38.92
N GLU A 212 30.26 -14.70 -38.06
CA GLU A 212 29.14 -15.01 -37.19
C GLU A 212 27.82 -14.54 -37.83
N LEU A 213 26.80 -15.40 -37.83
CA LEU A 213 25.44 -14.99 -38.24
C LEU A 213 24.88 -14.02 -37.20
N LYS A 214 24.55 -12.79 -37.60
CA LYS A 214 24.09 -11.75 -36.68
C LYS A 214 22.59 -11.46 -36.77
N PHE A 215 22.02 -11.45 -37.98
CA PHE A 215 20.61 -11.11 -38.18
C PHE A 215 20.08 -11.65 -39.51
N VAL A 216 18.79 -11.97 -39.54
CA VAL A 216 18.07 -12.36 -40.75
C VAL A 216 16.88 -11.42 -40.93
N ASP A 217 16.85 -10.72 -42.05
CA ASP A 217 15.70 -9.93 -42.47
C ASP A 217 14.82 -10.80 -43.38
N VAL A 218 13.78 -11.38 -42.78
CA VAL A 218 12.85 -12.30 -43.46
C VAL A 218 12.07 -11.61 -44.58
N GLU A 219 11.67 -10.36 -44.36
CA GLU A 219 10.87 -9.60 -45.33
C GLU A 219 11.66 -9.28 -46.60
N ASP A 220 12.90 -8.82 -46.44
CA ASP A 220 13.76 -8.45 -47.56
C ASP A 220 14.62 -9.63 -48.06
N GLN A 221 14.48 -10.81 -47.45
CA GLN A 221 15.25 -12.03 -47.72
C GLN A 221 16.77 -11.82 -47.67
N LYS A 222 17.24 -11.13 -46.61
CA LYS A 222 18.66 -10.82 -46.41
C LYS A 222 19.23 -11.51 -45.17
N ILE A 223 20.50 -11.90 -45.25
CA ILE A 223 21.26 -12.54 -44.18
C ILE A 223 22.45 -11.65 -43.87
N TYR A 224 22.61 -11.27 -42.60
CA TYR A 224 23.67 -10.41 -42.11
C TYR A 224 24.68 -11.23 -41.33
N ILE A 225 25.92 -11.23 -41.80
CA ILE A 225 27.05 -11.99 -41.24
C ILE A 225 28.14 -11.00 -40.86
N GLY A 226 28.59 -11.04 -39.61
CA GLY A 226 29.65 -10.18 -39.10
C GLY A 226 30.99 -10.91 -39.04
N ASP A 227 32.07 -10.23 -39.38
CA ASP A 227 33.45 -10.70 -39.17
C ASP A 227 34.20 -9.81 -38.19
N TYR A 228 34.82 -10.43 -37.18
CA TYR A 228 35.53 -9.77 -36.07
C TYR A 228 36.42 -8.58 -36.50
N PHE A 229 37.03 -8.66 -37.69
CA PHE A 229 37.99 -7.67 -38.18
C PHE A 229 37.54 -6.88 -39.42
N SER A 230 36.75 -7.47 -40.31
CA SER A 230 36.50 -6.92 -41.66
C SER A 230 35.14 -6.25 -41.85
N GLY A 231 34.21 -6.38 -40.90
CA GLY A 231 32.93 -5.65 -40.88
C GLY A 231 31.71 -6.55 -41.09
N LEU A 232 30.64 -5.98 -41.68
CA LEU A 232 29.34 -6.63 -41.81
C LEU A 232 29.01 -6.95 -43.28
N TYR A 233 28.67 -8.18 -43.57
CA TYR A 233 28.35 -8.69 -44.90
C TYR A 233 26.86 -8.99 -45.01
N VAL A 234 26.26 -8.64 -46.15
CA VAL A 234 24.84 -8.87 -46.44
C VAL A 234 24.71 -9.79 -47.63
N PHE A 235 24.06 -10.92 -47.45
CA PHE A 235 23.78 -11.91 -48.49
C PHE A 235 22.28 -12.03 -48.74
N ASP A 236 21.89 -12.50 -49.92
CA ASP A 236 20.54 -13.02 -50.14
C ASP A 236 20.42 -14.49 -49.71
N TYR A 237 19.21 -15.05 -49.77
CA TYR A 237 18.97 -16.46 -49.43
C TYR A 237 19.56 -17.46 -50.43
N LYS A 238 20.07 -16.99 -51.57
CA LYS A 238 20.81 -17.82 -52.55
C LYS A 238 22.32 -17.79 -52.29
N GLY A 239 22.78 -17.04 -51.29
CA GLY A 239 24.18 -16.90 -50.94
C GLY A 239 24.96 -15.89 -51.78
N LYS A 240 24.28 -15.04 -52.56
CA LYS A 240 24.92 -13.95 -53.30
C LYS A 240 25.21 -12.77 -52.37
N LEU A 241 26.45 -12.28 -52.36
CA LEU A 241 26.80 -11.06 -51.64
C LEU A 241 26.10 -9.84 -52.26
N LEU A 242 25.30 -9.15 -51.46
CA LEU A 242 24.58 -7.93 -51.84
C LEU A 242 25.34 -6.67 -51.48
N ARG A 243 25.93 -6.64 -50.27
CA ARG A 243 26.66 -5.47 -49.75
C ARG A 243 27.67 -5.88 -48.68
N GLN A 244 28.79 -5.16 -48.61
CA GLN A 244 29.74 -5.22 -47.51
C GLN A 244 29.84 -3.83 -46.87
N PHE A 245 29.61 -3.75 -45.56
CA PHE A 245 29.90 -2.58 -44.73
C PHE A 245 31.29 -2.75 -44.14
N LYS A 246 32.25 -1.97 -44.62
CA LYS A 246 33.63 -2.01 -44.13
C LYS A 246 33.77 -1.11 -42.91
N TYR A 247 34.68 -1.44 -42.01
CA TYR A 247 35.09 -0.48 -40.97
C TYR A 247 35.63 0.81 -41.64
N PRO A 248 35.24 2.03 -41.20
CA PRO A 248 34.44 2.35 -40.01
C PRO A 248 32.94 2.58 -40.25
N GLU A 249 32.37 2.27 -41.43
CA GLU A 249 30.94 2.49 -41.74
C GLU A 249 30.01 1.84 -40.72
N VAL A 250 30.38 0.65 -40.26
CA VAL A 250 29.81 -0.03 -39.10
C VAL A 250 30.98 -0.48 -38.23
N SER A 251 30.99 -0.06 -36.98
CA SER A 251 32.06 -0.41 -36.04
C SER A 251 31.99 -1.90 -35.66
N SER A 252 33.14 -2.56 -35.42
CA SER A 252 33.36 -3.94 -34.90
C SER A 252 32.10 -4.78 -34.63
N PRO A 253 31.94 -5.90 -35.36
CA PRO A 253 30.72 -6.70 -35.33
C PRO A 253 30.51 -7.60 -34.12
N ASN A 254 31.44 -7.65 -33.16
CA ASN A 254 31.30 -8.52 -31.98
C ASN A 254 30.12 -8.13 -31.09
N PHE A 255 29.87 -6.83 -30.98
CA PHE A 255 28.78 -6.27 -30.18
C PHE A 255 27.78 -5.59 -31.10
N ILE A 256 27.23 -6.33 -32.06
CA ILE A 256 26.16 -5.83 -32.91
C ILE A 256 24.82 -6.45 -32.54
N THR A 257 23.84 -5.56 -32.37
CA THR A 257 22.43 -5.91 -32.26
C THR A 257 21.62 -5.19 -33.34
N PHE A 258 20.52 -5.80 -33.77
CA PHE A 258 19.71 -5.32 -34.88
C PHE A 258 18.26 -5.10 -34.47
N LEU A 259 17.64 -4.07 -35.06
CA LEU A 259 16.21 -3.84 -35.00
C LEU A 259 15.72 -3.27 -36.32
N LYS A 260 14.70 -3.87 -36.94
CA LYS A 260 14.01 -3.26 -38.07
C LYS A 260 12.75 -2.55 -37.56
N ASP A 261 12.64 -1.25 -37.83
CA ASP A 261 11.45 -0.48 -37.43
C ASP A 261 10.29 -0.64 -38.42
N ARG A 262 9.07 -0.20 -38.05
CA ARG A 262 7.89 -0.29 -38.93
C ARG A 262 7.98 0.60 -40.18
N GLN A 263 8.95 1.52 -40.23
CA GLN A 263 9.23 2.35 -41.41
C GLN A 263 10.31 1.72 -42.30
N LYS A 264 10.65 0.45 -42.06
CA LYS A 264 11.69 -0.31 -42.76
C LYS A 264 13.10 0.28 -42.62
N ALA A 265 13.36 1.10 -41.60
CA ALA A 265 14.72 1.49 -41.26
C ALA A 265 15.37 0.39 -40.41
N LEU A 266 16.61 0.07 -40.72
CA LEU A 266 17.40 -0.91 -39.96
C LEU A 266 18.30 -0.17 -38.97
N TRP A 267 18.14 -0.47 -37.70
CA TRP A 267 18.92 0.07 -36.59
C TRP A 267 19.98 -0.96 -36.20
N ILE A 268 21.24 -0.55 -36.26
CA ILE A 268 22.41 -1.39 -36.00
C ILE A 268 23.14 -0.80 -34.80
N GLY A 269 22.93 -1.40 -33.63
CA GLY A 269 23.58 -1.02 -32.39
C GLY A 269 24.97 -1.62 -32.36
N THR A 270 25.97 -0.86 -31.91
CA THR A 270 27.37 -1.26 -31.90
C THR A 270 28.05 -0.86 -30.58
N TYR A 271 29.35 -1.11 -30.45
CA TYR A 271 30.15 -0.57 -29.32
C TYR A 271 30.47 0.92 -29.43
N LYS A 272 30.19 1.54 -30.59
CA LYS A 272 30.32 2.97 -30.85
C LYS A 272 28.97 3.49 -31.31
N GLY A 273 27.95 3.42 -30.47
CA GLY A 273 26.61 3.94 -30.70
C GLY A 273 25.79 3.14 -31.71
N ILE A 274 24.91 3.83 -32.44
CA ILE A 274 23.93 3.23 -33.34
C ILE A 274 24.15 3.74 -34.76
N ASN A 275 24.03 2.86 -35.75
CA ASN A 275 24.00 3.21 -37.17
C ASN A 275 22.61 2.85 -37.70
N ARG A 276 21.85 3.85 -38.14
CA ARG A 276 20.51 3.69 -38.70
C ARG A 276 20.60 3.75 -40.23
N LEU A 277 20.21 2.67 -40.89
CA LEU A 277 20.13 2.58 -42.35
C LEU A 277 18.69 2.79 -42.81
N LYS A 278 18.45 3.86 -43.56
CA LYS A 278 17.14 4.16 -44.17
C LYS A 278 17.33 4.69 -45.59
N ASN A 279 16.64 4.10 -46.57
CA ASN A 279 16.71 4.51 -47.98
C ASN A 279 18.16 4.61 -48.53
N GLY A 280 19.03 3.68 -48.11
CA GLY A 280 20.45 3.66 -48.53
C GLY A 280 21.37 4.64 -47.80
N LYS A 281 20.83 5.59 -47.02
CA LYS A 281 21.61 6.51 -46.18
C LYS A 281 21.88 5.90 -44.80
N ILE A 282 23.09 6.09 -44.31
CA ILE A 282 23.49 5.70 -42.95
C ILE A 282 23.50 6.96 -42.09
N GLU A 283 22.72 6.96 -41.03
CA GLU A 283 22.71 7.98 -40.00
C GLU A 283 23.39 7.44 -38.76
N VAL A 284 24.29 8.22 -38.20
CA VAL A 284 25.16 7.83 -37.09
C VAL A 284 24.64 8.48 -35.83
N ILE A 285 24.42 7.73 -34.75
CA ILE A 285 23.88 8.19 -33.47
C ILE A 285 24.83 7.79 -32.34
N ARG A 286 25.20 8.73 -31.48
CA ARG A 286 26.24 8.58 -30.45
C ARG A 286 25.81 9.18 -29.11
N HIS A 287 26.50 8.79 -28.06
CA HIS A 287 26.47 9.42 -26.74
C HIS A 287 27.29 10.72 -26.74
N PHE A 288 26.81 11.71 -25.99
CA PHE A 288 27.51 12.97 -25.74
C PHE A 288 27.34 13.35 -24.25
N ASP A 289 28.43 13.43 -23.51
CA ASP A 289 28.42 13.71 -22.06
C ASP A 289 27.73 15.04 -21.72
N GLU A 290 27.83 16.05 -22.59
CA GLU A 290 27.22 17.36 -22.39
C GLU A 290 25.70 17.40 -22.72
N ASN A 291 25.13 16.30 -23.21
CA ASN A 291 23.75 16.22 -23.65
C ASN A 291 23.07 14.96 -23.10
N ASP A 292 22.35 15.14 -21.98
CA ASP A 292 21.56 14.08 -21.32
C ASP A 292 20.45 13.47 -22.18
N LEU A 293 20.12 14.10 -23.32
CA LEU A 293 19.13 13.62 -24.29
C LEU A 293 19.75 12.91 -25.49
N SER A 294 21.07 12.80 -25.52
CA SER A 294 21.77 11.89 -26.42
C SER A 294 21.58 10.43 -25.98
N LEU A 295 22.09 9.48 -26.76
CA LEU A 295 22.11 8.08 -26.35
C LEU A 295 22.81 7.94 -24.99
N LYS A 296 22.31 7.12 -24.05
CA LYS A 296 22.86 7.00 -22.68
C LYS A 296 24.31 6.54 -22.65
N SER A 297 24.67 5.64 -23.55
CA SER A 297 26.05 5.19 -23.78
C SER A 297 26.19 4.64 -25.18
N ASP A 298 27.38 4.76 -25.75
CA ASP A 298 27.70 4.24 -27.06
C ASP A 298 27.61 2.71 -27.13
N LEU A 299 27.92 1.97 -26.05
CA LEU A 299 27.85 0.51 -26.10
C LEU A 299 26.39 0.03 -26.03
N THR A 300 25.81 -0.23 -27.21
CA THR A 300 24.44 -0.72 -27.38
C THR A 300 24.40 -2.23 -27.28
N THR A 301 23.61 -2.76 -26.35
CA THR A 301 23.55 -4.19 -26.02
C THR A 301 22.28 -4.86 -26.53
N SER A 302 21.17 -4.12 -26.58
CA SER A 302 19.86 -4.67 -26.97
C SER A 302 18.93 -3.61 -27.53
N PHE A 303 17.93 -4.07 -28.30
CA PHE A 303 16.86 -3.23 -28.80
C PHE A 303 15.50 -3.87 -28.55
N LEU A 304 14.47 -3.03 -28.43
CA LEU A 304 13.08 -3.43 -28.48
C LEU A 304 12.28 -2.36 -29.24
N LEU A 305 11.49 -2.79 -30.22
CA LEU A 305 10.42 -1.97 -30.80
C LEU A 305 9.11 -2.31 -30.09
N ASP A 306 8.57 -1.36 -29.32
CA ASP A 306 7.33 -1.59 -28.60
C ASP A 306 6.09 -1.47 -29.49
N ARG A 307 4.91 -1.83 -28.95
CA ARG A 307 3.62 -1.77 -29.66
C ARG A 307 3.25 -0.35 -30.12
N ASN A 308 3.76 0.68 -29.45
CA ASN A 308 3.53 2.10 -29.72
C ASN A 308 4.52 2.69 -30.74
N ASN A 309 5.48 1.90 -31.24
CA ASN A 309 6.58 2.30 -32.13
C ASN A 309 7.67 3.14 -31.46
N ASN A 310 7.82 3.04 -30.14
CA ASN A 310 9.02 3.53 -29.49
C ASN A 310 10.12 2.48 -29.60
N ILE A 311 11.34 2.96 -29.73
CA ILE A 311 12.56 2.17 -29.82
C ILE A 311 13.25 2.29 -28.48
N TRP A 312 13.31 1.18 -27.77
CA TRP A 312 14.06 1.02 -26.53
C TRP A 312 15.43 0.49 -26.88
N VAL A 313 16.45 1.11 -26.28
CA VAL A 313 17.86 0.80 -26.51
C VAL A 313 18.50 0.49 -25.17
N GLY A 314 18.93 -0.75 -24.99
CA GLY A 314 19.73 -1.15 -23.84
C GLY A 314 21.18 -0.77 -24.08
N THR A 315 21.81 -0.21 -23.06
CA THR A 315 23.24 0.10 -23.07
C THR A 315 23.92 -0.51 -21.85
N ASN A 316 25.25 -0.42 -21.78
CA ASN A 316 26.00 -0.82 -20.59
C ASN A 316 25.94 0.21 -19.43
N GLN A 317 25.28 1.35 -19.63
CA GLN A 317 25.19 2.45 -18.65
C GLN A 317 23.73 2.89 -18.41
N GLY A 318 22.75 2.09 -18.83
CA GLY A 318 21.33 2.34 -18.65
C GLY A 318 20.53 2.15 -19.93
N LEU A 319 19.32 2.72 -19.94
CA LEU A 319 18.32 2.54 -20.97
C LEU A 319 18.08 3.86 -21.70
N SER A 320 17.95 3.83 -23.02
CA SER A 320 17.52 4.97 -23.83
C SER A 320 16.25 4.64 -24.58
N VAL A 321 15.30 5.57 -24.61
CA VAL A 321 14.04 5.43 -25.34
C VAL A 321 13.95 6.51 -26.40
N TYR A 322 13.68 6.12 -27.63
CA TYR A 322 13.47 7.01 -28.77
C TYR A 322 12.06 6.84 -29.34
N LYS A 323 11.39 7.95 -29.61
CA LYS A 323 10.04 7.95 -30.18
C LYS A 323 10.09 8.32 -31.66
N SER A 324 9.88 7.31 -32.52
CA SER A 324 9.93 7.45 -33.99
C SER A 324 8.86 8.41 -34.56
N LYS A 325 7.77 8.65 -33.81
CA LYS A 325 6.70 9.60 -34.14
C LYS A 325 6.76 10.92 -33.36
N SER A 326 7.89 11.25 -32.73
CA SER A 326 8.08 12.57 -32.15
C SER A 326 8.29 13.61 -33.26
N ASN A 327 7.26 13.85 -34.08
CA ASN A 327 7.09 15.19 -34.63
C ASN A 327 6.79 16.05 -33.41
N SER A 328 7.83 16.58 -32.76
CA SER A 328 7.62 17.58 -31.73
C SER A 328 6.89 18.72 -32.41
N ASN A 329 5.63 18.95 -32.04
CA ASN A 329 4.87 20.10 -32.51
C ASN A 329 5.52 21.43 -32.05
N VAL A 330 6.55 21.31 -31.21
CA VAL A 330 7.53 22.33 -30.86
C VAL A 330 8.67 22.35 -31.87
N LYS A 331 8.76 23.42 -32.66
CA LYS A 331 9.92 23.76 -33.49
C LYS A 331 11.02 24.37 -32.61
N LYS A 332 12.27 23.99 -32.89
CA LYS A 332 13.46 24.52 -32.20
C LYS A 332 14.35 25.30 -33.16
N ILE A 333 14.88 26.40 -32.67
CA ILE A 333 15.89 27.23 -33.32
C ILE A 333 17.06 27.37 -32.36
N THR A 334 18.21 26.79 -32.70
CA THR A 334 19.44 26.89 -31.91
C THR A 334 20.24 28.09 -32.40
N ILE A 335 20.69 28.92 -31.46
CA ILE A 335 21.55 30.06 -31.73
C ILE A 335 22.99 29.57 -31.66
N THR A 336 23.70 29.67 -32.79
CA THR A 336 24.85 28.84 -33.17
C THR A 336 26.13 29.03 -32.34
N ASN A 337 26.14 29.92 -31.36
CA ASN A 337 27.32 30.17 -30.54
C ASN A 337 27.07 29.77 -29.07
N PRO A 338 27.60 28.63 -28.59
CA PRO A 338 27.36 28.13 -27.24
C PRO A 338 27.97 29.00 -26.11
N SER A 339 28.82 29.97 -26.47
CA SER A 339 29.37 30.96 -25.54
C SER A 339 28.45 32.16 -25.26
N GLU A 340 27.32 32.28 -25.97
CA GLU A 340 26.39 33.39 -25.78
C GLU A 340 25.48 33.17 -24.56
N LEU A 341 25.25 34.27 -23.83
CA LEU A 341 24.38 34.36 -22.66
C LEU A 341 22.92 34.04 -23.02
N GLU A 342 22.12 33.68 -22.02
CA GLU A 342 20.77 33.16 -22.18
C GLU A 342 19.80 34.08 -22.95
N ILE A 343 18.91 33.54 -23.80
CA ILE A 343 17.84 34.33 -24.40
C ILE A 343 16.81 34.75 -23.35
N ASN A 344 16.87 36.03 -22.97
CA ASN A 344 16.10 36.60 -21.88
C ASN A 344 14.95 37.50 -22.35
N THR A 345 14.89 37.81 -23.64
CA THR A 345 13.86 38.69 -24.19
C THR A 345 13.47 38.29 -25.61
N ILE A 346 12.19 38.45 -25.91
CA ILE A 346 11.49 38.10 -27.14
C ILE A 346 10.47 39.21 -27.42
N ALA A 347 10.58 39.82 -28.59
CA ALA A 347 9.66 40.85 -29.02
C ALA A 347 9.17 40.56 -30.44
N PHE A 348 7.91 40.91 -30.69
CA PHE A 348 7.29 40.87 -32.00
C PHE A 348 7.02 42.29 -32.48
N ALA A 349 7.32 42.56 -33.73
CA ALA A 349 6.84 43.75 -34.42
C ALA A 349 6.23 43.33 -35.76
N GLY A 350 4.89 43.26 -35.79
CA GLY A 350 4.17 42.59 -36.88
C GLY A 350 4.59 41.13 -36.99
N ASN A 351 5.03 40.71 -38.18
CA ASN A 351 5.50 39.35 -38.46
C ASN A 351 7.00 39.14 -38.16
N GLU A 352 7.73 40.18 -37.76
CA GLU A 352 9.16 40.08 -37.46
C GLU A 352 9.38 39.68 -35.99
N LEU A 353 10.24 38.69 -35.78
CA LEU A 353 10.63 38.19 -34.46
C LEU A 353 12.03 38.68 -34.11
N PHE A 354 12.13 39.27 -32.92
CA PHE A 354 13.38 39.73 -32.34
C PHE A 354 13.61 39.02 -31.02
N ALA A 355 14.87 38.69 -30.74
CA ALA A 355 15.29 38.12 -29.47
C ALA A 355 16.57 38.80 -28.99
N GLY A 356 16.76 38.89 -27.69
CA GLY A 356 17.99 39.37 -27.09
C GLY A 356 18.59 38.30 -26.19
N SER A 357 19.92 38.17 -26.20
CA SER A 357 20.63 37.44 -25.16
C SER A 357 20.96 38.36 -23.98
N TYR A 358 20.94 37.81 -22.78
CA TYR A 358 21.15 38.55 -21.53
C TYR A 358 22.47 39.29 -21.56
N LEU A 359 22.44 40.63 -21.46
CA LEU A 359 23.62 41.52 -21.59
C LEU A 359 24.44 41.29 -22.87
N GLY A 360 23.84 40.64 -23.86
CA GLY A 360 24.48 40.21 -25.10
C GLY A 360 23.87 40.90 -26.30
N LYS A 361 23.83 40.16 -27.41
CA LYS A 361 23.45 40.66 -28.73
C LYS A 361 21.94 40.62 -28.92
N ILE A 362 21.51 41.37 -29.94
CA ILE A 362 20.14 41.39 -30.41
C ILE A 362 20.07 40.68 -31.76
N TYR A 363 19.09 39.81 -31.91
CA TYR A 363 18.88 38.97 -33.09
C TYR A 363 17.56 39.30 -33.75
N LYS A 364 17.55 39.33 -35.08
CA LYS A 364 16.36 39.20 -35.92
C LYS A 364 16.27 37.76 -36.40
N ILE A 365 15.18 37.08 -36.11
CA ILE A 365 15.02 35.65 -36.37
C ILE A 365 13.89 35.47 -37.37
N ASN A 366 14.16 34.77 -38.47
CA ASN A 366 13.11 34.30 -39.37
C ASN A 366 12.58 32.95 -38.85
N PRO A 367 11.32 32.87 -38.41
CA PRO A 367 10.78 31.67 -37.78
C PRO A 367 10.61 30.49 -38.74
N GLU A 368 10.43 30.74 -40.04
CA GLU A 368 10.21 29.68 -41.03
C GLU A 368 11.53 29.16 -41.61
N THR A 369 12.48 30.04 -41.93
CA THR A 369 13.79 29.63 -42.47
C THR A 369 14.81 29.29 -41.37
N LYS A 370 14.48 29.54 -40.10
CA LYS A 370 15.40 29.48 -38.94
C LYS A 370 16.65 30.35 -39.08
N LYS A 371 16.65 31.34 -40.00
CA LYS A 371 17.80 32.21 -40.23
C LYS A 371 17.89 33.24 -39.11
N ILE A 372 19.07 33.36 -38.51
CA ILE A 372 19.36 34.30 -37.43
C ILE A 372 20.28 35.39 -38.00
N ASN A 373 19.88 36.64 -37.89
CA ASN A 373 20.69 37.80 -38.23
C ASN A 373 21.01 38.57 -36.95
N VAL A 374 22.29 38.76 -36.64
CA VAL A 374 22.72 39.64 -35.55
C VAL A 374 22.48 41.09 -35.97
N LEU A 375 21.71 41.84 -35.19
CA LEU A 375 21.45 43.26 -35.43
C LEU A 375 22.48 44.16 -34.77
N ASN A 376 23.01 43.74 -33.61
CA ASN A 376 23.94 44.55 -32.82
C ASN A 376 24.89 43.70 -31.98
N THR A 377 26.12 44.17 -31.82
CA THR A 377 27.16 43.57 -30.98
C THR A 377 27.66 44.48 -29.85
N GLU A 378 27.34 45.77 -29.86
CA GLU A 378 27.82 46.77 -28.90
C GLU A 378 26.75 47.15 -27.86
N ILE A 379 25.47 47.10 -28.24
CA ILE A 379 24.37 47.44 -27.35
C ILE A 379 24.02 46.21 -26.48
N GLN A 380 24.49 46.22 -25.23
CA GLN A 380 24.06 45.25 -24.23
C GLN A 380 22.58 45.43 -23.93
N ASN A 381 21.80 44.34 -23.99
CA ASN A 381 20.37 44.41 -23.76
C ASN A 381 19.95 43.69 -22.47
N TRP A 382 18.97 44.27 -21.78
CA TRP A 382 18.24 43.67 -20.67
C TRP A 382 16.80 43.33 -21.06
N GLY A 383 16.17 44.15 -21.91
CA GLY A 383 14.82 43.93 -22.39
C GLY A 383 14.58 44.64 -23.73
N ILE A 384 13.66 44.10 -24.53
CA ILE A 384 13.27 44.66 -25.83
C ILE A 384 11.76 44.94 -25.79
N TYR A 385 11.38 46.18 -26.08
CA TYR A 385 10.01 46.67 -25.94
C TYR A 385 9.53 47.30 -27.25
N PRO A 386 8.61 46.66 -27.99
CA PRO A 386 8.11 47.17 -29.25
C PRO A 386 7.02 48.24 -29.04
N TYR A 387 7.29 49.47 -29.47
CA TYR A 387 6.32 50.57 -29.44
C TYR A 387 6.47 51.47 -30.66
N ASN A 388 5.36 51.88 -31.28
CA ASN A 388 5.32 52.86 -32.39
C ASN A 388 6.36 52.60 -33.50
N GLU A 389 6.38 51.37 -34.04
CA GLU A 389 7.33 50.93 -35.08
C GLU A 389 8.81 51.03 -34.70
N LYS A 390 9.10 51.08 -33.40
CA LYS A 390 10.46 51.08 -32.83
C LYS A 390 10.60 49.97 -31.80
N LEU A 391 11.79 49.39 -31.70
CA LEU A 391 12.15 48.45 -30.64
C LEU A 391 13.02 49.18 -29.62
N TYR A 392 12.44 49.58 -28.50
CA TYR A 392 13.19 50.19 -27.41
C TYR A 392 13.97 49.11 -26.67
N ILE A 393 15.22 49.40 -26.35
CA ILE A 393 16.16 48.47 -25.75
C ILE A 393 16.64 49.09 -24.45
N SER A 394 16.33 48.40 -23.35
CA SER A 394 16.91 48.68 -22.05
C SER A 394 18.18 47.86 -21.88
N GLY A 395 19.09 48.27 -21.00
CA GLY A 395 20.38 47.59 -20.88
C GLY A 395 21.39 48.35 -20.04
N ALA A 396 22.59 47.78 -19.98
CA ALA A 396 23.75 48.37 -19.34
C ALA A 396 24.51 49.21 -20.37
N HIS A 397 24.47 50.53 -20.21
CA HIS A 397 25.11 51.47 -21.13
C HIS A 397 25.81 52.58 -20.38
N LYS A 398 26.84 53.15 -21.02
CA LYS A 398 27.47 54.38 -20.56
C LYS A 398 26.39 55.45 -20.38
N ASN A 399 26.35 56.10 -19.22
CA ASN A 399 25.34 57.12 -18.87
C ASN A 399 23.87 56.65 -18.84
N ASN A 400 23.60 55.36 -18.64
CA ASN A 400 22.23 54.83 -18.57
C ASN A 400 21.38 55.23 -19.79
N GLU A 401 21.96 55.07 -20.98
CA GLU A 401 21.30 55.38 -22.23
C GLU A 401 20.27 54.30 -22.59
N VAL A 402 19.10 54.73 -23.05
CA VAL A 402 18.10 53.84 -23.66
C VAL A 402 18.22 54.00 -25.17
N TRP A 403 18.26 52.90 -25.90
CA TRP A 403 18.36 52.89 -27.35
C TRP A 403 17.04 52.44 -27.97
N TYR A 404 16.83 52.75 -29.24
CA TYR A 404 15.79 52.11 -30.03
C TYR A 404 16.32 51.72 -31.41
N TYR A 405 15.77 50.62 -31.94
CA TYR A 405 15.93 50.23 -33.32
C TYR A 405 14.69 50.64 -34.11
N ASP A 406 14.88 51.48 -35.12
CA ASP A 406 13.78 51.95 -35.97
C ASP A 406 13.47 50.89 -37.04
N LEU A 407 12.24 50.41 -37.08
CA LEU A 407 11.85 49.33 -38.01
C LEU A 407 11.75 49.80 -39.46
N LYS A 408 11.61 51.12 -39.70
CA LYS A 408 11.57 51.70 -41.05
C LYS A 408 12.98 51.95 -41.57
N THR A 409 13.80 52.66 -40.81
CA THR A 409 15.15 53.04 -41.26
C THR A 409 16.18 51.94 -41.05
N ARG A 410 15.87 50.94 -40.21
CA ARG A 410 16.75 49.82 -39.85
C ARG A 410 18.03 50.26 -39.15
N LEU A 411 18.00 51.41 -38.46
CA LEU A 411 19.12 51.98 -37.72
C LEU A 411 18.84 52.03 -36.22
N PHE A 412 19.92 51.93 -35.44
CA PHE A 412 19.88 52.21 -34.00
C PHE A 412 20.02 53.70 -33.75
N SER A 413 19.27 54.21 -32.78
CA SER A 413 19.34 55.60 -32.35
C SER A 413 19.13 55.69 -30.85
N LYS A 414 19.73 56.70 -30.22
CA LYS A 414 19.55 56.94 -28.79
C LYS A 414 18.16 57.52 -28.53
N ALA A 415 17.40 56.91 -27.61
CA ALA A 415 16.12 57.42 -27.14
C ALA A 415 16.29 58.43 -26.00
N GLU A 416 17.09 58.12 -24.98
CA GLU A 416 17.17 58.91 -23.76
C GLU A 416 18.51 58.70 -23.02
N THR A 417 18.91 59.65 -22.17
CA THR A 417 20.07 59.52 -21.27
C THR A 417 19.63 59.79 -19.83
N LEU A 418 19.61 58.74 -19.00
CA LEU A 418 18.98 58.79 -17.67
C LEU A 418 19.97 58.86 -16.49
N LYS A 419 21.27 59.06 -16.71
CA LYS A 419 22.27 59.10 -15.62
C LYS A 419 22.00 60.18 -14.56
N LYS A 420 21.42 61.32 -14.96
CA LYS A 420 21.09 62.41 -14.01
C LYS A 420 19.96 62.00 -13.07
N GLN A 421 18.95 61.33 -13.59
CA GLN A 421 17.82 60.86 -12.79
C GLN A 421 18.25 59.66 -11.96
N PHE A 422 18.90 58.67 -12.58
CA PHE A 422 19.40 57.47 -11.91
C PHE A 422 20.94 57.50 -11.73
N PRO A 423 21.49 58.22 -10.75
CA PRO A 423 22.94 58.39 -10.58
C PRO A 423 23.65 57.08 -10.21
N ILE A 424 23.03 56.25 -9.37
CA ILE A 424 23.60 55.00 -8.84
C ILE A 424 23.23 53.75 -9.64
N THR A 425 22.34 53.89 -10.63
CA THR A 425 21.98 52.79 -11.53
C THR A 425 23.04 52.62 -12.59
N ASP A 426 23.26 51.38 -12.98
CA ASP A 426 24.14 51.01 -14.09
C ASP A 426 23.40 50.27 -15.21
N ILE A 427 22.18 49.78 -14.93
CA ILE A 427 21.35 49.04 -15.89
C ILE A 427 19.92 49.58 -15.83
N ILE A 428 19.39 50.02 -16.97
CA ILE A 428 17.95 50.29 -17.11
C ILE A 428 17.24 48.95 -17.29
N THR A 429 16.34 48.61 -16.36
CA THR A 429 15.68 47.30 -16.27
C THR A 429 14.34 47.25 -16.98
N LEU A 430 13.73 48.41 -17.22
CA LEU A 430 12.37 48.52 -17.77
C LEU A 430 12.24 49.74 -18.67
N VAL A 431 11.55 49.56 -19.81
CA VAL A 431 11.00 50.65 -20.63
C VAL A 431 9.54 50.33 -20.93
N PHE A 432 8.64 51.25 -20.61
CA PHE A 432 7.21 51.07 -20.88
C PHE A 432 6.59 52.34 -21.45
N GLN A 433 5.82 52.21 -22.52
CA GLN A 433 5.00 53.30 -23.04
C GLN A 433 3.56 53.11 -22.60
N HIS A 434 3.06 54.04 -21.78
CA HIS A 434 1.66 54.09 -21.39
C HIS A 434 0.81 54.61 -22.56
N SER A 435 -0.47 54.22 -22.61
CA SER A 435 -1.36 54.58 -23.72
C SER A 435 -1.63 56.08 -23.89
N ASN A 436 -1.33 56.91 -22.88
CA ASN A 436 -1.34 58.38 -23.03
C ASN A 436 -0.08 58.94 -23.73
N GLY A 437 0.86 58.08 -24.11
CA GLY A 437 2.13 58.42 -24.75
C GLY A 437 3.33 58.54 -23.81
N ASP A 438 3.13 58.58 -22.49
CA ASP A 438 4.21 58.75 -21.52
C ASP A 438 5.13 57.52 -21.49
N PHE A 439 6.42 57.77 -21.31
CA PHE A 439 7.39 56.70 -21.10
C PHE A 439 7.76 56.56 -19.63
N TRP A 440 7.89 55.31 -19.18
CA TRP A 440 8.29 54.96 -17.83
C TRP A 440 9.56 54.11 -17.87
N TYR A 441 10.49 54.41 -16.96
CA TYR A 441 11.79 53.77 -16.84
C TYR A 441 12.08 53.36 -15.40
N SER A 442 12.77 52.22 -15.23
CA SER A 442 13.28 51.74 -13.94
C SER A 442 14.75 51.35 -14.05
N GLY A 443 15.49 51.47 -12.95
CA GLY A 443 16.91 51.11 -12.84
C GLY A 443 17.17 49.94 -11.88
N ASN A 444 18.27 49.21 -12.07
CA ASN A 444 18.64 48.02 -11.28
C ASN A 444 19.02 48.31 -9.81
N ALA A 445 19.46 49.53 -9.50
CA ALA A 445 19.77 49.95 -8.13
C ALA A 445 18.51 50.16 -7.26
N GLY A 446 17.32 50.02 -7.85
CA GLY A 446 16.04 50.15 -7.18
C GLY A 446 15.66 51.60 -6.85
N GLY A 447 14.67 51.75 -5.97
CA GLY A 447 14.35 53.04 -5.36
C GLY A 447 13.30 53.90 -6.08
N GLY A 448 12.82 53.53 -7.27
CA GLY A 448 11.67 54.21 -7.92
C GLY A 448 11.69 54.25 -9.45
N PHE A 449 11.12 55.30 -10.05
CA PHE A 449 10.85 55.42 -11.49
C PHE A 449 11.17 56.79 -12.07
N VAL A 450 11.43 56.82 -13.38
CA VAL A 450 11.40 58.06 -14.18
C VAL A 450 10.23 57.98 -15.16
N ARG A 451 9.38 59.01 -15.15
CA ARG A 451 8.31 59.21 -16.12
C ARG A 451 8.65 60.38 -17.04
N LYS A 452 8.67 60.15 -18.34
CA LYS A 452 8.76 61.17 -19.39
C LYS A 452 7.36 61.50 -19.88
N LEU A 453 6.93 62.74 -19.69
CA LEU A 453 5.63 63.21 -20.16
C LEU A 453 5.64 63.39 -21.68
N ALA A 454 4.63 62.84 -22.36
CA ALA A 454 4.50 62.94 -23.82
C ALA A 454 4.28 64.38 -24.30
N GLN A 455 3.57 65.20 -23.52
CA GLN A 455 3.15 66.54 -23.92
C GLN A 455 4.33 67.52 -24.05
N ASN A 456 5.34 67.41 -23.19
CA ASN A 456 6.43 68.39 -23.09
C ASN A 456 7.82 67.77 -22.89
N ASN A 457 7.94 66.44 -22.98
CA ASN A 457 9.18 65.69 -22.73
C ASN A 457 9.80 65.90 -21.34
N LYS A 458 9.05 66.44 -20.37
CA LYS A 458 9.54 66.64 -19.00
C LYS A 458 9.74 65.29 -18.31
N LEU A 459 10.92 65.11 -17.70
CA LEU A 459 11.23 63.97 -16.85
C LEU A 459 10.80 64.26 -15.41
N ILE A 460 9.96 63.40 -14.85
CA ILE A 460 9.53 63.40 -13.46
C ILE A 460 10.13 62.16 -12.81
N THR A 461 10.74 62.34 -11.65
CA THR A 461 11.33 61.22 -10.93
C THR A 461 10.59 60.95 -9.63
N TYR A 462 10.30 59.67 -9.41
CA TYR A 462 9.68 59.14 -8.21
C TYR A 462 10.76 58.34 -7.47
N TYR A 463 11.09 58.71 -6.24
CA TYR A 463 12.06 58.00 -5.40
C TYR A 463 11.50 57.79 -3.99
N LYS A 464 12.06 56.79 -3.29
CA LYS A 464 11.97 56.70 -1.84
C LYS A 464 12.67 57.94 -1.24
N ASP A 465 11.92 58.82 -0.59
CA ASP A 465 12.51 59.98 0.08
C ASP A 465 13.04 59.61 1.47
N ASP A 466 14.03 60.36 1.96
CA ASP A 466 14.53 60.27 3.35
C ASP A 466 13.49 60.77 4.38
N LYS A 467 12.33 61.23 3.93
CA LYS A 467 11.22 61.78 4.73
C LYS A 467 10.10 60.76 5.00
N GLY A 468 10.31 59.49 4.64
CA GLY A 468 9.46 58.39 5.08
C GLY A 468 8.21 58.14 4.25
N ASN A 469 8.13 58.56 2.98
CA ASN A 469 7.13 58.01 2.06
C ASN A 469 7.52 56.57 1.67
N PRO A 470 6.89 55.52 2.23
CA PRO A 470 7.43 54.15 2.21
C PRO A 470 7.25 53.42 0.87
N LEU A 471 6.62 54.05 -0.13
CA LEU A 471 5.91 53.39 -1.24
C LEU A 471 6.78 52.84 -2.38
N PHE A 472 8.12 52.89 -2.28
CA PHE A 472 8.99 52.37 -3.32
C PHE A 472 9.98 51.35 -2.76
N ALA A 473 9.97 50.15 -3.34
CA ALA A 473 10.86 49.07 -2.96
C ALA A 473 12.34 49.45 -3.13
N SER A 474 13.18 48.91 -2.24
CA SER A 474 14.65 49.01 -2.34
C SER A 474 15.23 48.21 -3.51
N SER A 475 14.43 47.36 -4.13
CA SER A 475 14.78 46.60 -5.33
C SER A 475 14.22 47.27 -6.60
N TYR A 476 14.46 46.66 -7.75
CA TYR A 476 14.09 47.20 -9.06
C TYR A 476 12.82 46.58 -9.62
N TYR A 477 12.15 47.34 -10.50
CA TYR A 477 10.97 46.88 -11.20
C TYR A 477 11.37 46.21 -12.52
N SER A 478 10.84 45.02 -12.76
CA SER A 478 11.17 44.18 -13.92
C SER A 478 9.97 43.93 -14.84
N ASN A 479 8.76 44.06 -14.30
CA ASN A 479 7.53 43.70 -14.97
C ASN A 479 6.52 44.83 -14.88
N VAL A 480 5.75 45.05 -15.95
CA VAL A 480 4.70 46.07 -15.97
C VAL A 480 3.59 45.71 -16.95
N PHE A 481 2.36 46.09 -16.62
CA PHE A 481 1.27 46.15 -17.59
C PHE A 481 0.29 47.29 -17.26
N GLU A 482 -0.49 47.68 -18.27
CA GLU A 482 -1.59 48.64 -18.15
C GLU A 482 -2.94 47.92 -18.02
N ASP A 483 -3.73 48.26 -17.00
CA ASP A 483 -5.08 47.71 -16.83
C ASP A 483 -6.13 48.44 -17.69
N ALA A 484 -7.40 48.01 -17.62
CA ALA A 484 -8.48 48.62 -18.41
C ALA A 484 -8.81 50.06 -17.97
N ASP A 485 -8.51 50.42 -16.72
CA ASP A 485 -8.74 51.74 -16.13
C ASP A 485 -7.53 52.67 -16.31
N LYS A 486 -6.55 52.27 -17.13
CA LYS A 486 -5.29 53.00 -17.42
C LYS A 486 -4.29 53.03 -16.26
N ASN A 487 -4.53 52.29 -15.19
CA ASN A 487 -3.54 52.18 -14.12
C ASN A 487 -2.37 51.31 -14.57
N LEU A 488 -1.20 51.61 -14.01
CA LEU A 488 -0.01 50.79 -14.21
C LEU A 488 0.23 49.91 -13.00
N TRP A 489 0.61 48.67 -13.28
CA TRP A 489 0.94 47.69 -12.26
C TRP A 489 2.37 47.23 -12.47
N PHE A 490 3.20 47.34 -11.44
CA PHE A 490 4.63 47.05 -11.49
C PHE A 490 4.98 45.91 -10.54
N GLY A 491 5.65 44.90 -11.07
CA GLY A 491 6.24 43.82 -10.28
C GLY A 491 7.64 44.21 -9.82
N VAL A 492 7.92 44.01 -8.53
CA VAL A 492 9.24 44.24 -7.95
C VAL A 492 10.06 42.95 -7.99
N ASN A 493 11.25 43.00 -8.57
CA ASN A 493 12.16 41.86 -8.56
C ASN A 493 12.74 41.66 -7.14
N ARG A 494 13.01 40.43 -6.71
CA ARG A 494 13.49 40.08 -5.35
C ARG A 494 12.60 40.55 -4.19
N SER A 495 11.38 40.98 -4.46
CA SER A 495 10.38 41.33 -3.47
C SER A 495 9.01 40.80 -3.88
N ASN A 496 8.17 40.55 -2.90
CA ASN A 496 6.79 40.10 -3.06
C ASN A 496 5.80 41.28 -3.09
N LEU A 497 6.29 42.49 -3.37
CA LEU A 497 5.52 43.73 -3.46
C LEU A 497 5.05 43.95 -4.90
N LEU A 498 3.74 44.20 -5.04
CA LEU A 498 3.13 44.68 -6.27
C LEU A 498 2.76 46.14 -6.08
N LEU A 499 3.23 47.01 -6.98
CA LEU A 499 2.94 48.44 -6.93
C LEU A 499 1.91 48.81 -7.99
N GLN A 500 0.87 49.53 -7.59
CA GLN A 500 -0.11 50.12 -8.48
C GLN A 500 0.11 51.64 -8.56
N TRP A 501 0.14 52.19 -9.77
CA TRP A 501 0.01 53.61 -10.02
C TRP A 501 -1.38 53.91 -10.57
N ASN A 502 -2.15 54.73 -9.86
CA ASN A 502 -3.49 55.13 -10.28
C ASN A 502 -3.41 56.27 -11.29
N TYR A 503 -3.99 56.08 -12.47
CA TYR A 503 -3.94 57.06 -13.55
C TYR A 503 -4.65 58.38 -13.23
N LYS A 504 -5.83 58.30 -12.57
CA LYS A 504 -6.69 59.46 -12.31
C LYS A 504 -6.19 60.32 -11.17
N THR A 505 -5.73 59.69 -10.08
CA THR A 505 -5.25 60.40 -8.89
C THR A 505 -3.75 60.65 -8.91
N ASN A 506 -3.00 60.01 -9.82
CA ASN A 506 -1.54 60.03 -9.90
C ASN A 506 -0.86 59.60 -8.58
N THR A 507 -1.49 58.67 -7.85
CA THR A 507 -1.00 58.15 -6.56
C THR A 507 -0.54 56.70 -6.67
N PHE A 508 0.35 56.28 -5.78
CA PHE A 508 0.85 54.91 -5.71
C PHE A 508 0.23 54.14 -4.55
N LYS A 509 0.01 52.83 -4.74
CA LYS A 509 -0.45 51.90 -3.71
C LYS A 509 0.36 50.60 -3.77
N GLU A 510 0.91 50.18 -2.64
CA GLU A 510 1.60 48.89 -2.53
C GLU A 510 0.67 47.78 -2.05
N ILE A 511 0.90 46.58 -2.56
CA ILE A 511 0.23 45.35 -2.16
C ILE A 511 1.31 44.34 -1.81
N ASN A 512 1.35 43.93 -0.54
CA ASN A 512 2.30 42.95 -0.04
C ASN A 512 1.65 41.56 0.02
N PHE A 513 2.13 40.63 -0.80
CA PHE A 513 1.55 39.28 -0.84
C PHE A 513 1.85 38.44 0.43
N ASN A 514 2.79 38.86 1.28
CA ASN A 514 2.99 38.22 2.60
C ASN A 514 1.80 38.45 3.53
N ASP A 515 0.98 39.47 3.31
CA ASP A 515 -0.19 39.74 4.15
C ASP A 515 -1.34 38.75 3.87
N TYR A 516 -1.25 38.02 2.76
CA TYR A 516 -2.30 37.11 2.29
C TYR A 516 -1.91 35.63 2.37
N LYS A 517 -0.72 35.30 2.91
CA LYS A 517 -0.31 33.89 3.04
C LYS A 517 -0.99 33.22 4.23
N GLU A 518 -1.54 32.02 4.01
CA GLU A 518 -2.13 31.20 5.09
C GLU A 518 -1.05 30.64 6.02
N ASP A 519 0.05 30.13 5.44
CA ASP A 519 1.21 29.63 6.19
C ASP A 519 2.31 30.70 6.25
N LYS A 520 2.61 31.18 7.45
CA LYS A 520 3.65 32.20 7.66
C LYS A 520 5.06 31.69 7.35
N ASN A 521 5.29 30.37 7.39
CA ASN A 521 6.58 29.76 7.07
C ASN A 521 6.81 29.57 5.56
N TYR A 522 5.79 29.80 4.73
CA TYR A 522 5.91 29.74 3.28
C TYR A 522 6.69 30.95 2.74
N PHE A 523 7.74 30.68 1.95
CA PHE A 523 8.57 31.70 1.33
C PHE A 523 7.97 32.17 0.00
N ILE A 524 7.78 33.48 -0.13
CA ILE A 524 7.39 34.14 -1.38
C ILE A 524 8.54 35.06 -1.77
N GLY A 525 9.28 34.72 -2.81
CA GLY A 525 10.40 35.52 -3.32
C GLY A 525 9.94 36.64 -4.25
N GLY A 526 10.81 36.99 -5.20
CA GLY A 526 10.59 38.07 -6.15
C GLY A 526 9.46 37.80 -7.14
N ILE A 527 8.76 38.85 -7.58
CA ILE A 527 7.83 38.76 -8.71
C ILE A 527 8.63 38.56 -10.01
N THR A 528 8.36 37.45 -10.69
CA THR A 528 9.04 37.07 -11.93
C THR A 528 8.21 37.38 -13.17
N GLY A 529 6.89 37.26 -13.08
CA GLY A 529 5.96 37.50 -14.18
C GLY A 529 4.66 38.14 -13.70
N LEU A 530 4.09 38.98 -14.55
CA LEU A 530 2.89 39.76 -14.25
C LEU A 530 2.00 39.88 -15.50
N LYS A 531 0.77 39.34 -15.42
CA LYS A 531 -0.21 39.36 -16.53
C LYS A 531 -1.62 39.66 -16.02
N LYS A 532 -2.49 40.11 -16.92
CA LYS A 532 -3.93 40.22 -16.66
C LYS A 532 -4.70 39.20 -17.51
N ASP A 533 -5.77 38.65 -16.94
CA ASP A 533 -6.73 37.88 -17.72
C ASP A 533 -7.83 38.78 -18.32
N ARG A 534 -8.69 38.22 -19.19
CA ARG A 534 -9.80 38.96 -19.81
C ARG A 534 -10.84 39.48 -18.82
N SER A 535 -10.89 38.90 -17.62
CA SER A 535 -11.78 39.32 -16.53
C SER A 535 -11.15 40.38 -15.61
N ASN A 536 -9.98 40.92 -15.98
CA ASN A 536 -9.19 41.89 -15.23
C ASN A 536 -8.66 41.39 -13.88
N PHE A 537 -8.55 40.06 -13.66
CA PHE A 537 -7.73 39.56 -12.56
C PHE A 537 -6.26 39.64 -12.93
N ILE A 538 -5.44 39.90 -11.92
CA ILE A 538 -4.00 40.02 -12.05
C ILE A 538 -3.38 38.70 -11.65
N TRP A 539 -2.58 38.12 -12.53
CA TRP A 539 -1.82 36.90 -12.30
C TRP A 539 -0.38 37.27 -12.07
N VAL A 540 0.15 36.86 -10.91
CA VAL A 540 1.50 37.18 -10.44
C VAL A 540 2.23 35.89 -10.21
N SER A 541 3.43 35.74 -10.76
CA SER A 541 4.29 34.59 -10.50
C SER A 541 5.51 34.96 -9.66
N PHE A 542 6.01 34.00 -8.88
CA PHE A 542 7.06 34.25 -7.90
C PHE A 542 8.21 33.26 -8.00
N GLU A 543 9.37 33.70 -7.49
CA GLU A 543 10.47 32.83 -7.12
C GLU A 543 10.15 32.12 -5.78
N GLY A 544 9.73 30.86 -5.82
CA GLY A 544 9.48 30.03 -4.63
C GLY A 544 8.05 30.06 -4.07
N GLY A 545 7.22 31.00 -4.53
CA GLY A 545 5.83 31.19 -4.09
C GLY A 545 4.74 30.64 -5.03
N GLY A 546 5.11 30.11 -6.20
CA GLY A 546 4.15 29.66 -7.21
C GLY A 546 3.49 30.83 -7.96
N ILE A 547 2.17 30.73 -8.18
CA ILE A 547 1.36 31.71 -8.91
C ILE A 547 0.20 32.18 -8.04
N VAL A 548 -0.07 33.48 -8.02
CA VAL A 548 -1.20 34.10 -7.33
C VAL A 548 -2.12 34.76 -8.34
N LYS A 549 -3.41 34.41 -8.30
CA LYS A 549 -4.48 35.16 -8.98
C LYS A 549 -5.07 36.16 -7.99
N TYR A 550 -4.89 37.44 -8.25
CA TYR A 550 -5.33 38.57 -7.44
C TYR A 550 -6.50 39.30 -8.09
N ASN A 551 -7.53 39.59 -7.30
CA ASN A 551 -8.66 40.41 -7.72
C ASN A 551 -8.46 41.86 -7.25
N PRO A 552 -8.25 42.82 -8.17
CA PRO A 552 -8.04 44.21 -7.78
C PRO A 552 -9.29 44.90 -7.20
N ARG A 553 -10.50 44.36 -7.42
CA ARG A 553 -11.76 44.99 -6.98
C ARG A 553 -12.10 44.75 -5.51
N ASN A 554 -11.89 43.52 -5.03
CA ASN A 554 -12.23 43.10 -3.66
C ASN A 554 -11.01 42.59 -2.88
N HIS A 555 -9.81 42.66 -3.47
CA HIS A 555 -8.54 42.27 -2.87
C HIS A 555 -8.44 40.78 -2.45
N THR A 556 -9.25 39.90 -3.02
CA THR A 556 -9.13 38.45 -2.78
C THR A 556 -8.03 37.83 -3.63
N ILE A 557 -7.33 36.82 -3.08
CA ILE A 557 -6.32 36.04 -3.80
C ILE A 557 -6.70 34.57 -3.93
N LYS A 558 -6.11 33.90 -4.93
CA LYS A 558 -6.10 32.44 -5.06
C LYS A 558 -4.69 31.97 -5.43
N ASN A 559 -4.15 31.05 -4.64
CA ASN A 559 -2.79 30.53 -4.80
C ASN A 559 -2.78 29.24 -5.64
N TYR A 560 -1.75 29.09 -6.46
CA TYR A 560 -1.40 27.88 -7.19
C TYR A 560 0.05 27.53 -6.88
N ASN A 561 0.27 26.43 -6.17
CA ASN A 561 1.59 25.94 -5.77
C ASN A 561 1.70 24.42 -5.99
N LEU A 562 2.77 23.79 -5.48
CA LEU A 562 2.98 22.33 -5.53
C LEU A 562 1.77 21.53 -5.04
N SER A 563 1.09 21.98 -3.98
CA SER A 563 -0.11 21.31 -3.44
C SER A 563 -1.30 21.36 -4.41
N ASN A 564 -1.35 22.35 -5.29
CA ASN A 564 -2.36 22.49 -6.34
C ASN A 564 -1.94 21.78 -7.64
N GLY A 565 -0.80 21.10 -7.65
CA GLY A 565 -0.34 20.29 -8.78
C GLY A 565 0.62 20.97 -9.74
N LEU A 566 1.16 22.16 -9.42
CA LEU A 566 2.35 22.68 -10.11
C LEU A 566 3.52 21.71 -9.91
N ASN A 567 4.43 21.64 -10.88
CA ASN A 567 5.64 20.81 -10.80
C ASN A 567 6.79 21.49 -10.02
N SER A 568 6.78 22.83 -9.90
CA SER A 568 7.69 23.62 -9.07
C SER A 568 7.04 24.94 -8.62
N ASN A 569 7.44 25.47 -7.46
CA ASN A 569 7.04 26.80 -7.00
C ASN A 569 7.96 27.92 -7.50
N TYR A 570 9.07 27.59 -8.16
CA TYR A 570 9.97 28.55 -8.76
C TYR A 570 9.54 28.79 -10.21
N ILE A 571 8.88 29.93 -10.43
CA ILE A 571 8.28 30.29 -11.72
C ILE A 571 9.17 31.34 -12.38
N GLY A 572 9.62 31.10 -13.61
CA GLY A 572 10.43 32.04 -14.40
C GLY A 572 9.59 33.10 -15.09
N ASP A 573 8.49 32.70 -15.75
CA ASP A 573 7.57 33.60 -16.44
C ASP A 573 6.22 32.93 -16.68
N ILE A 574 5.20 33.73 -16.99
CA ILE A 574 3.83 33.29 -17.30
C ILE A 574 3.27 34.06 -18.50
N GLU A 575 2.47 33.42 -19.36
CA GLU A 575 1.83 34.07 -20.51
C GLU A 575 0.50 33.39 -20.83
N PHE A 576 -0.53 34.18 -21.14
CA PHE A 576 -1.81 33.66 -21.59
C PHE A 576 -1.77 33.28 -23.07
N ASP A 577 -2.43 32.17 -23.40
CA ASP A 577 -2.80 31.89 -24.78
C ASP A 577 -4.16 32.48 -25.16
N ASN A 578 -4.55 32.31 -26.43
CA ASN A 578 -5.78 32.86 -26.98
C ASN A 578 -7.05 32.17 -26.44
N GLN A 579 -6.94 31.06 -25.71
CA GLN A 579 -8.05 30.37 -25.07
C GLN A 579 -8.14 30.65 -23.56
N ASP A 580 -7.39 31.63 -23.06
CA ASP A 580 -7.27 32.00 -21.65
C ASP A 580 -6.67 30.90 -20.75
N ARG A 581 -5.87 30.00 -21.33
CA ARG A 581 -5.04 29.08 -20.55
C ARG A 581 -3.70 29.77 -20.25
N LEU A 582 -3.21 29.56 -19.04
CA LEU A 582 -1.99 30.21 -18.56
C LEU A 582 -0.81 29.26 -18.74
N TRP A 583 0.10 29.59 -19.65
CA TRP A 583 1.35 28.87 -19.79
C TRP A 583 2.37 29.37 -18.79
N VAL A 584 3.15 28.45 -18.26
CA VAL A 584 4.02 28.66 -17.10
C VAL A 584 5.39 28.07 -17.38
N LEU A 585 6.42 28.87 -17.22
CA LEU A 585 7.81 28.42 -17.17
C LEU A 585 8.19 28.16 -15.73
N THR A 586 8.52 26.92 -15.41
CA THR A 586 8.95 26.52 -14.06
C THR A 586 10.40 26.07 -14.09
N SER A 587 11.06 26.07 -12.93
CA SER A 587 12.42 25.51 -12.82
C SER A 587 12.52 24.02 -13.16
N LYS A 588 11.39 23.30 -13.28
CA LYS A 588 11.31 21.89 -13.68
C LYS A 588 10.67 21.69 -15.07
N GLY A 589 10.67 22.72 -15.91
CA GLY A 589 10.15 22.63 -17.27
C GLY A 589 8.95 23.53 -17.54
N VAL A 590 8.30 23.31 -18.68
CA VAL A 590 7.14 24.08 -19.13
C VAL A 590 5.86 23.39 -18.70
N GLY A 591 4.80 24.15 -18.43
CA GLY A 591 3.46 23.59 -18.24
C GLY A 591 2.37 24.58 -18.62
N CYS A 592 1.13 24.10 -18.62
CA CYS A 592 -0.04 24.91 -18.87
C CYS A 592 -1.06 24.70 -17.75
N LEU A 593 -1.52 25.79 -17.15
CA LEU A 593 -2.62 25.84 -16.20
C LEU A 593 -3.89 26.22 -16.94
N ASP A 594 -4.85 25.30 -17.01
CA ASP A 594 -6.19 25.64 -17.45
C ASP A 594 -6.90 26.40 -16.32
N THR A 595 -7.20 27.67 -16.57
CA THR A 595 -7.76 28.58 -15.58
C THR A 595 -9.24 28.30 -15.27
N LYS A 596 -9.94 27.52 -16.10
CA LYS A 596 -11.34 27.13 -15.88
C LYS A 596 -11.42 25.89 -14.99
N THR A 597 -10.64 24.86 -15.32
CA THR A 597 -10.61 23.59 -14.57
C THR A 597 -9.66 23.63 -13.37
N ASN A 598 -8.74 24.59 -13.33
CA ASN A 598 -7.64 24.68 -12.36
C ASN A 598 -6.66 23.50 -12.41
N ILE A 599 -6.57 22.83 -13.57
CA ILE A 599 -5.68 21.69 -13.76
C ILE A 599 -4.38 22.17 -14.41
N PHE A 600 -3.25 21.82 -13.79
CA PHE A 600 -1.93 22.01 -14.36
C PHE A 600 -1.47 20.77 -15.13
N TYR A 601 -1.11 21.00 -16.40
CA TYR A 601 -0.56 20.04 -17.35
C TYR A 601 0.94 20.31 -17.51
N PRO A 602 1.82 19.52 -16.84
CA PRO A 602 3.25 19.62 -17.08
C PRO A 602 3.58 19.08 -18.47
N MET A 603 4.46 19.77 -19.19
CA MET A 603 5.03 19.30 -20.44
C MET A 603 6.27 18.45 -20.14
N ASP A 604 6.49 17.40 -20.91
CA ASP A 604 7.69 16.58 -20.84
C ASP A 604 8.54 16.72 -22.11
N ILE A 605 9.64 15.97 -22.15
CA ILE A 605 10.55 15.96 -23.31
C ILE A 605 9.88 15.46 -24.59
N TRP A 606 8.82 14.66 -24.50
CA TRP A 606 8.07 14.15 -25.65
C TRP A 606 7.15 15.20 -26.25
N ASN A 607 6.74 16.22 -25.47
CA ASN A 607 6.13 17.42 -26.03
C ASN A 607 7.14 18.23 -26.87
N GLY A 608 8.45 18.02 -26.67
CA GLY A 608 9.52 18.63 -27.46
C GLY A 608 10.35 19.66 -26.70
N PHE A 609 10.06 19.92 -25.42
CA PHE A 609 10.84 20.83 -24.59
C PHE A 609 12.03 20.07 -24.01
N THR A 610 13.25 20.44 -24.41
CA THR A 610 14.46 19.67 -24.09
C THR A 610 15.39 20.33 -23.09
N ASP A 611 15.19 21.61 -22.81
CA ASP A 611 15.94 22.32 -21.78
C ASP A 611 14.95 22.82 -20.73
N ASN A 612 15.37 22.83 -19.47
CA ASN A 612 14.59 23.48 -18.42
C ASN A 612 14.70 25.00 -18.59
N PRO A 613 13.58 25.73 -18.49
CA PRO A 613 13.61 27.19 -18.37
C PRO A 613 14.42 27.60 -17.14
N THR A 614 15.17 28.69 -17.27
CA THR A 614 15.81 29.35 -16.13
C THR A 614 14.97 30.53 -15.64
N ASN A 615 15.45 31.22 -14.60
CA ASN A 615 14.82 32.45 -14.11
C ASN A 615 14.87 33.62 -15.12
N TYR A 616 15.69 33.55 -16.17
CA TYR A 616 15.78 34.57 -17.22
C TYR A 616 15.00 34.19 -18.48
N SER A 617 14.56 32.93 -18.59
CA SER A 617 13.77 32.46 -19.71
C SER A 617 12.44 33.22 -19.80
N MET A 618 12.07 33.67 -21.00
CA MET A 618 10.87 34.46 -21.22
C MET A 618 9.85 33.73 -22.09
N LEU A 619 8.58 33.98 -21.81
CA LEU A 619 7.45 33.41 -22.51
C LEU A 619 6.67 34.50 -23.25
N LYS A 620 6.43 34.31 -24.55
CA LYS A 620 5.70 35.30 -25.35
C LYS A 620 4.75 34.66 -26.34
N MET A 621 3.50 35.13 -26.34
CA MET A 621 2.52 34.77 -27.35
C MET A 621 2.62 35.74 -28.53
N ASN A 622 2.69 35.20 -29.75
CA ASN A 622 2.52 35.98 -30.97
C ASN A 622 1.03 36.00 -31.33
N SER A 623 0.38 37.14 -31.09
CA SER A 623 -1.05 37.34 -31.35
C SER A 623 -1.46 37.25 -32.81
N THR A 624 -0.53 37.42 -33.76
CA THR A 624 -0.83 37.36 -35.20
C THR A 624 -0.81 35.93 -35.73
N THR A 625 0.11 35.11 -35.23
CA THR A 625 0.30 33.72 -35.70
C THR A 625 -0.30 32.67 -34.77
N ASN A 626 -0.78 33.07 -33.59
CA ASN A 626 -1.28 32.18 -32.53
C ASN A 626 -0.24 31.16 -32.04
N LYS A 627 1.05 31.48 -32.17
CA LYS A 627 2.16 30.64 -31.73
C LYS A 627 2.80 31.20 -30.47
N MET A 628 3.15 30.30 -29.57
CA MET A 628 3.94 30.61 -28.39
C MET A 628 5.42 30.45 -28.65
N TRP A 629 6.19 31.30 -27.96
CA TRP A 629 7.63 31.37 -28.05
C TRP A 629 8.26 31.34 -26.67
N ILE A 630 9.28 30.50 -26.49
CA ILE A 630 10.03 30.37 -25.23
C ILE A 630 11.50 30.62 -25.53
N GLY A 631 12.08 31.57 -24.81
CA GLY A 631 13.52 31.77 -24.74
C GLY A 631 14.08 30.84 -23.67
N ALA A 632 15.06 30.03 -24.04
CA ALA A 632 15.86 29.24 -23.11
C ALA A 632 17.34 29.54 -23.36
N LYS A 633 18.25 28.88 -22.62
CA LYS A 633 19.71 29.06 -22.68
C LYS A 633 20.24 29.52 -24.06
N ASN A 634 20.36 28.64 -25.05
CA ASN A 634 20.78 29.02 -26.40
C ASN A 634 19.75 28.61 -27.48
N LYS A 635 18.51 28.36 -27.05
CA LYS A 635 17.46 27.85 -27.93
C LYS A 635 16.21 28.69 -27.80
N LEU A 636 15.53 28.81 -28.92
CA LEU A 636 14.21 29.39 -29.01
C LEU A 636 13.22 28.30 -29.43
N TYR A 637 12.21 28.08 -28.59
CA TYR A 637 11.13 27.13 -28.84
C TYR A 637 9.93 27.87 -29.43
N CYS A 638 9.30 27.29 -30.45
CA CYS A 638 8.09 27.79 -31.08
C CYS A 638 7.06 26.68 -31.21
N PHE A 639 5.84 26.89 -30.73
CA PHE A 639 4.80 25.87 -30.80
C PHE A 639 3.40 26.48 -30.86
N ASP A 640 2.47 25.65 -31.33
CA ASP A 640 1.04 25.93 -31.23
C ASP A 640 0.50 25.33 -29.92
N PRO A 641 -0.02 26.14 -29.00
CA PRO A 641 -0.57 25.67 -27.73
C PRO A 641 -1.63 24.58 -27.87
N ASP A 642 -2.52 24.68 -28.85
CA ASP A 642 -3.63 23.73 -29.04
C ASP A 642 -3.14 22.38 -29.54
N ILE A 643 -2.14 22.40 -30.40
CA ILE A 643 -1.55 21.17 -30.94
C ILE A 643 -0.71 20.47 -29.86
N VAL A 644 0.02 21.21 -29.02
CA VAL A 644 0.82 20.64 -27.93
C VAL A 644 -0.06 20.07 -26.82
N LEU A 645 -1.17 20.74 -26.50
CA LEU A 645 -2.11 20.31 -25.45
C LEU A 645 -3.13 19.28 -25.92
N LYS A 646 -3.21 18.99 -27.22
CA LYS A 646 -4.19 18.04 -27.75
C LYS A 646 -4.06 16.71 -27.03
N GLU A 647 -5.09 16.35 -26.28
CA GLU A 647 -5.10 15.14 -25.46
C GLU A 647 -4.79 13.93 -26.33
N LYS A 648 -3.71 13.24 -25.98
CA LYS A 648 -3.48 11.92 -26.53
C LYS A 648 -4.42 10.97 -25.81
N ARG A 649 -5.41 10.45 -26.53
CA ARG A 649 -6.30 9.41 -26.03
C ARG A 649 -5.46 8.26 -25.50
N ILE A 650 -5.64 7.93 -24.22
CA ILE A 650 -5.10 6.70 -23.66
C ILE A 650 -5.74 5.56 -24.44
N SER A 651 -4.93 4.82 -25.21
CA SER A 651 -5.40 3.61 -25.88
C SER A 651 -5.16 2.35 -25.03
N THR A 652 -4.58 2.51 -23.84
CA THR A 652 -4.16 1.39 -23.00
C THR A 652 -5.30 0.89 -22.11
N LYS A 653 -5.37 -0.44 -21.94
CA LYS A 653 -6.23 -1.11 -20.96
C LYS A 653 -5.70 -0.91 -19.53
N ILE A 654 -6.62 -0.79 -18.58
CA ILE A 654 -6.33 -0.89 -17.14
C ILE A 654 -6.38 -2.36 -16.70
N TYR A 655 -5.48 -2.72 -15.80
CA TYR A 655 -5.35 -4.05 -15.21
C TYR A 655 -5.35 -3.96 -13.68
N LEU A 656 -5.89 -4.99 -13.04
CA LEU A 656 -5.62 -5.29 -11.64
C LEU A 656 -4.30 -6.08 -11.61
N GLU A 657 -3.25 -5.49 -11.04
CA GLU A 657 -1.92 -6.08 -10.98
C GLU A 657 -1.82 -7.15 -9.91
N TYR A 658 -2.32 -6.87 -8.72
CA TYR A 658 -2.50 -7.85 -7.67
C TYR A 658 -3.71 -7.50 -6.80
N LEU A 659 -4.30 -8.57 -6.26
CA LEU A 659 -5.16 -8.54 -5.10
C LEU A 659 -4.52 -9.44 -4.06
N ARG A 660 -4.20 -8.90 -2.89
CA ARG A 660 -3.60 -9.68 -1.81
C ARG A 660 -4.14 -9.32 -0.45
N ASN A 661 -4.02 -10.27 0.45
CA ASN A 661 -4.01 -10.08 1.88
C ASN A 661 -2.55 -10.18 2.36
N ASN A 662 -2.24 -9.73 3.59
CA ASN A 662 -0.96 -9.94 4.28
C ASN A 662 -0.38 -11.36 4.16
N LYS A 663 -1.19 -12.39 3.88
CA LYS A 663 -0.74 -13.80 3.76
C LYS A 663 -0.86 -14.44 2.37
N ILE A 664 -1.82 -14.01 1.53
CA ILE A 664 -2.21 -14.73 0.31
C ILE A 664 -2.37 -13.74 -0.84
N ASN A 665 -1.85 -14.11 -2.02
CA ASN A 665 -2.13 -13.42 -3.28
C ASN A 665 -3.25 -14.15 -4.02
N ALA A 666 -4.35 -13.45 -4.31
CA ALA A 666 -5.45 -13.99 -5.09
C ALA A 666 -5.02 -14.17 -6.56
N ASP A 667 -5.49 -15.25 -7.17
CA ASP A 667 -5.28 -15.49 -8.60
C ASP A 667 -6.21 -14.58 -9.41
N ILE A 668 -5.63 -13.53 -9.99
CA ILE A 668 -6.39 -12.52 -10.73
C ILE A 668 -7.00 -13.11 -12.01
N SER A 669 -6.37 -14.16 -12.57
CA SER A 669 -6.83 -14.77 -13.82
C SER A 669 -8.20 -15.43 -13.70
N LYS A 670 -8.59 -15.84 -12.48
CA LYS A 670 -9.89 -16.47 -12.21
C LYS A 670 -11.05 -15.48 -12.12
N HIS A 671 -10.77 -14.18 -12.02
CA HIS A 671 -11.77 -13.10 -11.82
C HIS A 671 -12.66 -13.24 -10.57
N SER A 672 -12.50 -14.30 -9.78
CA SER A 672 -13.10 -14.50 -8.48
C SER A 672 -12.16 -15.19 -7.50
N PHE A 673 -12.26 -14.82 -6.23
CA PHE A 673 -11.54 -15.47 -5.13
C PHE A 673 -12.34 -15.39 -3.84
N ASP A 674 -12.39 -16.48 -3.07
CA ASP A 674 -13.06 -16.53 -1.80
C ASP A 674 -12.03 -16.49 -0.67
N PHE A 675 -12.17 -15.51 0.21
CA PHE A 675 -11.30 -15.27 1.36
C PHE A 675 -11.91 -15.84 2.63
N ASN A 676 -11.05 -16.35 3.50
CA ASN A 676 -11.46 -16.77 4.84
C ASN A 676 -11.88 -15.55 5.71
N PRO A 677 -12.59 -15.76 6.82
CA PRO A 677 -13.06 -14.66 7.67
C PRO A 677 -11.92 -13.77 8.22
N ASN A 678 -10.74 -14.37 8.45
CA ASN A 678 -9.54 -13.67 8.94
C ASN A 678 -8.71 -12.99 7.83
N GLU A 679 -9.12 -13.15 6.57
CA GLU A 679 -8.41 -12.63 5.40
C GLU A 679 -9.06 -11.35 4.85
N ASN A 680 -9.75 -10.59 5.70
CA ASN A 680 -10.58 -9.43 5.33
C ASN A 680 -9.83 -8.08 5.21
N ASN A 681 -8.51 -8.09 5.29
CA ASN A 681 -7.67 -6.93 4.95
C ASN A 681 -7.12 -7.13 3.54
N LEU A 682 -7.59 -6.31 2.59
CA LEU A 682 -7.31 -6.49 1.17
C LEU A 682 -6.61 -5.27 0.59
N GLU A 683 -5.59 -5.55 -0.21
CA GLU A 683 -4.82 -4.58 -0.98
C GLU A 683 -4.99 -4.86 -2.47
N PHE A 684 -5.42 -3.84 -3.21
CA PHE A 684 -5.59 -3.86 -4.65
C PHE A 684 -4.56 -2.92 -5.27
N ARG A 685 -3.84 -3.36 -6.30
CA ARG A 685 -2.98 -2.49 -7.11
C ARG A 685 -3.44 -2.44 -8.55
N LEU A 686 -3.68 -1.22 -9.05
CA LEU A 686 -4.12 -0.93 -10.41
C LEU A 686 -2.95 -0.46 -11.26
N VAL A 687 -2.92 -0.90 -12.52
CA VAL A 687 -1.93 -0.42 -13.48
C VAL A 687 -2.58 -0.22 -14.84
N ALA A 688 -2.33 0.93 -15.45
CA ALA A 688 -2.51 1.16 -16.87
C ALA A 688 -1.14 1.49 -17.49
N VAL A 689 -0.66 0.63 -18.38
CA VAL A 689 0.68 0.74 -18.96
C VAL A 689 0.70 1.69 -20.15
N ASP A 690 0.96 2.97 -19.89
CA ASP A 690 1.16 3.98 -20.94
C ASP A 690 2.52 4.66 -20.74
N ILE A 691 3.44 4.43 -21.67
CA ILE A 691 4.80 4.99 -21.62
C ILE A 691 4.79 6.51 -21.84
N GLU A 692 3.75 7.04 -22.50
CA GLU A 692 3.66 8.45 -22.85
C GLU A 692 2.97 9.27 -21.77
N THR A 693 1.83 8.82 -21.26
CA THR A 693 1.06 9.56 -20.25
C THR A 693 1.13 8.95 -18.85
N GLY A 694 1.88 7.87 -18.63
CA GLY A 694 1.82 7.05 -17.42
C GLY A 694 1.96 7.79 -16.09
N LYS A 695 2.73 8.89 -16.06
CA LYS A 695 2.88 9.76 -14.87
C LYS A 695 1.69 10.71 -14.64
N ASN A 696 0.87 10.94 -15.65
CA ASN A 696 -0.27 11.87 -15.65
C ASN A 696 -1.63 11.12 -15.68
N LEU A 697 -1.69 9.92 -15.11
CA LEU A 697 -2.93 9.13 -15.04
C LEU A 697 -3.66 9.34 -13.71
N GLU A 698 -4.99 9.45 -13.79
CA GLU A 698 -5.88 9.48 -12.63
C GLU A 698 -6.71 8.20 -12.56
N TYR A 699 -6.71 7.58 -11.38
CA TYR A 699 -7.44 6.35 -11.09
C TYR A 699 -8.63 6.63 -10.16
N SER A 700 -9.69 5.85 -10.36
CA SER A 700 -10.91 5.88 -9.57
C SER A 700 -11.46 4.46 -9.44
N TYR A 701 -12.05 4.12 -8.29
CA TYR A 701 -12.55 2.78 -8.03
C TYR A 701 -13.96 2.80 -7.42
N GLN A 702 -14.64 1.66 -7.50
CA GLN A 702 -15.93 1.43 -6.86
C GLN A 702 -15.98 -0.03 -6.36
N LEU A 703 -16.24 -0.20 -5.05
CA LEU A 703 -16.41 -1.52 -4.43
C LEU A 703 -17.90 -1.76 -4.14
N LYS A 704 -18.59 -2.42 -5.08
CA LYS A 704 -19.99 -2.83 -4.89
C LYS A 704 -20.06 -3.87 -3.77
N GLY A 705 -21.05 -3.77 -2.89
CA GLY A 705 -21.14 -4.49 -1.62
C GLY A 705 -20.73 -3.65 -0.42
N LEU A 706 -19.93 -2.58 -0.61
CA LEU A 706 -19.64 -1.58 0.41
C LEU A 706 -20.30 -0.23 0.08
N SER A 707 -20.16 0.26 -1.15
CA SER A 707 -20.72 1.54 -1.62
C SER A 707 -21.04 1.51 -3.11
N HIS A 708 -22.02 2.31 -3.52
CA HIS A 708 -22.33 2.54 -4.94
C HIS A 708 -21.62 3.77 -5.53
N GLN A 709 -20.87 4.55 -4.73
CA GLN A 709 -20.16 5.73 -5.22
C GLN A 709 -18.76 5.37 -5.77
N TRP A 710 -18.29 6.16 -6.73
CA TRP A 710 -16.90 6.11 -7.20
C TRP A 710 -16.02 6.95 -6.29
N HIS A 711 -14.84 6.44 -5.95
CA HIS A 711 -13.84 7.11 -5.12
C HIS A 711 -12.58 7.38 -5.94
N ASP A 712 -12.17 8.65 -6.01
CA ASP A 712 -11.00 9.07 -6.76
C ASP A 712 -9.73 8.95 -5.90
N ILE A 713 -8.74 8.24 -6.42
CA ILE A 713 -7.43 8.03 -5.77
C ILE A 713 -6.31 8.80 -6.48
N LYS A 714 -6.66 9.62 -7.50
CA LYS A 714 -5.75 10.45 -8.30
C LYS A 714 -4.60 9.61 -8.87
N SER A 715 -3.35 9.96 -8.59
CA SER A 715 -2.18 9.23 -9.09
C SER A 715 -1.84 7.97 -8.28
N ASN A 716 -2.48 7.74 -7.13
CA ASN A 716 -2.21 6.55 -6.33
C ASN A 716 -2.78 5.31 -7.05
N ARG A 717 -1.97 4.26 -7.09
CA ARG A 717 -2.27 2.99 -7.77
C ARG A 717 -2.72 1.90 -6.81
N THR A 718 -2.51 2.09 -5.50
CA THR A 718 -2.81 1.07 -4.49
C THR A 718 -3.96 1.50 -3.61
N ILE A 719 -4.91 0.59 -3.39
CA ILE A 719 -6.12 0.77 -2.60
C ILE A 719 -6.11 -0.25 -1.48
N PHE A 720 -6.34 0.21 -0.25
CA PHE A 720 -6.36 -0.63 0.93
C PHE A 720 -7.75 -0.62 1.56
N PHE A 721 -8.30 -1.81 1.82
CA PHE A 721 -9.49 -2.00 2.62
C PHE A 721 -9.14 -2.77 3.88
N GLN A 722 -9.54 -2.24 5.04
CA GLN A 722 -9.28 -2.87 6.33
C GLN A 722 -10.59 -3.39 6.92
N LYS A 723 -10.56 -4.60 7.47
CA LYS A 723 -11.66 -5.22 8.21
C LYS A 723 -12.99 -5.21 7.44
N LEU A 724 -12.96 -5.65 6.18
CA LEU A 724 -14.20 -5.85 5.44
C LEU A 724 -15.11 -6.87 6.15
N LYS A 725 -16.42 -6.63 6.11
CA LYS A 725 -17.41 -7.54 6.70
C LYS A 725 -17.55 -8.79 5.82
N ALA A 726 -18.13 -9.84 6.37
CA ALA A 726 -18.51 -11.00 5.56
C ALA A 726 -19.54 -10.58 4.51
N GLY A 727 -19.41 -11.13 3.30
CA GLY A 727 -20.28 -10.78 2.16
C GLY A 727 -19.56 -10.87 0.81
N THR A 728 -20.33 -10.67 -0.26
CA THR A 728 -19.85 -10.67 -1.63
C THR A 728 -19.61 -9.24 -2.12
N TYR A 729 -18.46 -9.02 -2.72
CA TYR A 729 -18.02 -7.73 -3.23
C TYR A 729 -17.63 -7.81 -4.69
N THR A 730 -17.82 -6.70 -5.42
CA THR A 730 -17.33 -6.55 -6.79
C THR A 730 -16.53 -5.27 -6.93
N PHE A 731 -15.23 -5.43 -7.20
CA PHE A 731 -14.29 -4.34 -7.39
C PHE A 731 -14.27 -3.88 -8.86
N ASN A 732 -14.66 -2.62 -9.07
CA ASN A 732 -14.59 -1.92 -10.35
C ASN A 732 -13.52 -0.84 -10.26
N ALA A 733 -12.83 -0.59 -11.37
CA ALA A 733 -11.84 0.46 -11.48
C ALA A 733 -11.92 1.15 -12.84
N ARG A 734 -11.45 2.39 -12.90
CA ARG A 734 -11.33 3.17 -14.13
C ARG A 734 -10.13 4.10 -14.07
N VAL A 735 -9.59 4.43 -15.23
CA VAL A 735 -8.44 5.33 -15.40
C VAL A 735 -8.75 6.36 -16.47
N ARG A 736 -8.18 7.56 -16.33
CA ARG A 736 -8.18 8.59 -17.37
C ARG A 736 -6.87 9.34 -17.37
N SER A 737 -6.62 10.12 -18.41
CA SER A 737 -5.54 11.09 -18.40
C SER A 737 -5.97 12.28 -17.55
N LYS A 738 -5.07 12.84 -16.77
CA LYS A 738 -5.34 14.04 -15.96
C LYS A 738 -5.88 15.14 -16.89
N GLY A 739 -7.08 15.65 -16.59
CA GLY A 739 -7.76 16.65 -17.40
C GLY A 739 -8.77 16.11 -18.43
N SER A 740 -8.67 14.84 -18.78
CA SER A 740 -9.59 14.24 -19.75
C SER A 740 -10.98 13.98 -19.15
N GLN A 741 -12.00 14.07 -19.98
CA GLN A 741 -13.37 13.70 -19.59
C GLN A 741 -13.66 12.21 -19.80
N GLU A 742 -12.89 11.53 -20.67
CA GLU A 742 -13.13 10.13 -21.02
C GLU A 742 -12.49 9.19 -19.99
N TRP A 743 -13.30 8.27 -19.44
CA TRP A 743 -12.84 7.21 -18.53
C TRP A 743 -12.73 5.87 -19.25
N ILE A 744 -11.62 5.17 -19.00
CA ILE A 744 -11.39 3.79 -19.45
C ILE A 744 -11.62 2.87 -18.28
N TYR A 745 -12.55 1.92 -18.45
CA TYR A 745 -12.97 1.02 -17.38
C TYR A 745 -12.19 -0.29 -17.38
N LEU A 746 -12.03 -0.86 -16.20
CA LEU A 746 -11.54 -2.22 -16.02
C LEU A 746 -12.47 -3.19 -16.74
N SER A 747 -11.95 -3.78 -17.82
CA SER A 747 -12.74 -4.62 -18.74
C SER A 747 -13.48 -5.76 -18.06
N LYS A 748 -12.92 -6.32 -16.99
CA LYS A 748 -13.52 -7.37 -16.17
C LYS A 748 -13.40 -7.00 -14.69
N PRO A 749 -14.48 -6.53 -14.05
CA PRO A 749 -14.52 -6.33 -12.61
C PRO A 749 -14.13 -7.59 -11.84
N TYR A 750 -13.48 -7.43 -10.70
CA TYR A 750 -13.04 -8.57 -9.89
C TYR A 750 -14.05 -8.83 -8.76
N SER A 751 -14.61 -10.03 -8.68
CA SER A 751 -15.55 -10.39 -7.61
C SER A 751 -14.84 -11.17 -6.51
N PHE A 752 -15.24 -11.02 -5.27
CA PHE A 752 -14.70 -11.84 -4.17
C PHE A 752 -15.70 -11.96 -3.04
N THR A 753 -15.58 -13.02 -2.26
CA THR A 753 -16.43 -13.26 -1.08
C THR A 753 -15.56 -13.33 0.16
N ILE A 754 -15.99 -12.70 1.25
CA ILE A 754 -15.42 -12.92 2.57
C ILE A 754 -16.39 -13.82 3.33
N ALA A 755 -15.93 -15.03 3.68
CA ALA A 755 -16.75 -15.99 4.38
C ALA A 755 -17.13 -15.52 5.80
N GLU A 756 -18.26 -16.00 6.30
CA GLU A 756 -18.64 -15.85 7.71
C GLU A 756 -17.82 -16.78 8.59
N TYR A 757 -17.63 -16.42 9.86
CA TYR A 757 -17.05 -17.37 10.82
C TYR A 757 -17.96 -18.59 10.98
N TRP A 758 -17.39 -19.78 11.17
CA TRP A 758 -18.18 -21.02 11.30
C TRP A 758 -19.23 -20.95 12.41
N TYR A 759 -18.97 -20.21 13.50
CA TYR A 759 -19.92 -20.02 14.60
C TYR A 759 -21.05 -19.00 14.30
N GLN A 760 -20.97 -18.26 13.19
CA GLN A 760 -22.02 -17.36 12.70
C GLN A 760 -22.96 -18.05 11.72
N THR A 761 -22.62 -19.27 11.27
CA THR A 761 -23.45 -20.03 10.34
C THR A 761 -24.72 -20.56 11.00
N TRP A 762 -25.80 -20.67 10.23
CA TRP A 762 -27.13 -21.05 10.74
C TRP A 762 -27.16 -22.42 11.43
N TRP A 763 -26.41 -23.41 10.91
CA TRP A 763 -26.40 -24.75 11.47
C TRP A 763 -25.72 -24.79 12.84
N PHE A 764 -24.68 -23.98 13.05
CA PHE A 764 -24.00 -23.88 14.33
C PHE A 764 -24.89 -23.16 15.35
N ILE A 765 -25.52 -22.05 14.95
CA ILE A 765 -26.51 -21.35 15.78
C ILE A 765 -27.65 -22.29 16.18
N LEU A 766 -28.16 -23.10 15.24
CA LEU A 766 -29.18 -24.10 15.50
C LEU A 766 -28.70 -25.19 16.47
N LEU A 767 -27.50 -25.74 16.26
CA LEU A 767 -26.90 -26.73 17.15
C LEU A 767 -26.69 -26.18 18.56
N SER A 768 -26.14 -24.97 18.70
CA SER A 768 -25.98 -24.29 19.99
C SER A 768 -27.33 -24.05 20.67
N SER A 769 -28.36 -23.67 19.90
CA SER A 769 -29.72 -23.49 20.42
C SER A 769 -30.34 -24.80 20.91
N ILE A 770 -30.11 -25.90 20.19
CA ILE A 770 -30.54 -27.25 20.60
C ILE A 770 -29.81 -27.70 21.86
N LEU A 771 -28.48 -27.52 21.92
CA LEU A 771 -27.69 -27.85 23.11
C LEU A 771 -28.14 -27.05 24.33
N PHE A 772 -28.44 -25.76 24.15
CA PHE A 772 -28.99 -24.92 25.20
C PHE A 772 -30.37 -25.41 25.65
N ALA A 773 -31.26 -25.75 24.71
CA ALA A 773 -32.57 -26.31 25.03
C ALA A 773 -32.47 -27.67 25.76
N MET A 774 -31.55 -28.55 25.35
CA MET A 774 -31.27 -29.82 26.04
C MET A 774 -30.71 -29.59 27.45
N LEU A 775 -29.83 -28.60 27.64
CA LEU A 775 -29.30 -28.25 28.95
C LEU A 775 -30.42 -27.74 29.87
N VAL A 776 -31.28 -26.84 29.37
CA VAL A 776 -32.46 -26.35 30.11
C VAL A 776 -33.40 -27.51 30.45
N TRP A 777 -33.70 -28.38 29.48
CA TRP A 777 -34.52 -29.58 29.70
C TRP A 777 -33.91 -30.51 30.73
N TYR A 778 -32.60 -30.76 30.67
CA TYR A 778 -31.87 -31.60 31.62
C TYR A 778 -31.94 -31.01 33.03
N VAL A 779 -31.73 -29.70 33.20
CA VAL A 779 -31.86 -29.01 34.50
C VAL A 779 -33.28 -29.13 35.04
N ILE A 780 -34.30 -28.94 34.20
CA ILE A 780 -35.71 -29.11 34.59
C ILE A 780 -35.98 -30.55 35.02
N ALA A 781 -35.58 -31.54 34.20
CA ALA A 781 -35.80 -32.96 34.47
C ALA A 781 -35.06 -33.41 35.74
N PHE A 782 -33.84 -32.95 35.95
CA PHE A 782 -33.04 -33.23 37.16
C PHE A 782 -33.72 -32.68 38.42
N ASN A 783 -34.18 -31.42 38.37
CA ASN A 783 -34.91 -30.82 39.48
C ASN A 783 -36.25 -31.53 39.75
N PHE A 784 -36.93 -31.98 38.70
CA PHE A 784 -38.18 -32.73 38.83
C PHE A 784 -37.96 -34.09 39.50
N LYS A 785 -36.92 -34.84 39.08
CA LYS A 785 -36.53 -36.12 39.70
C LYS A 785 -36.24 -35.95 41.19
N LYS A 786 -35.46 -34.93 41.57
CA LYS A 786 -35.11 -34.63 42.96
C LYS A 786 -36.33 -34.29 43.84
N ARG A 787 -37.34 -33.62 43.27
CA ARG A 787 -38.61 -33.35 43.97
C ARG A 787 -39.42 -34.62 44.22
N LEU A 788 -39.46 -35.51 43.23
CA LEU A 788 -40.16 -36.79 43.32
C LEU A 788 -39.54 -37.70 44.40
N GLU A 789 -38.22 -37.79 44.46
CA GLU A 789 -37.51 -38.56 45.49
C GLU A 789 -37.80 -38.04 46.91
N LYS A 790 -37.85 -36.71 47.09
CA LYS A 790 -38.23 -36.11 48.38
C LYS A 790 -39.65 -36.44 48.80
N GLN A 791 -40.61 -36.44 47.88
CA GLN A 791 -42.00 -36.78 48.20
C GLN A 791 -42.14 -38.23 48.64
N LYS A 792 -41.50 -39.16 47.93
CA LYS A 792 -41.50 -40.58 48.31
C LYS A 792 -40.93 -40.82 49.71
N ALA A 793 -39.80 -40.18 50.03
CA ALA A 793 -39.17 -40.34 51.35
C ALA A 793 -40.07 -39.85 52.51
N VAL A 794 -40.82 -38.75 52.32
CA VAL A 794 -41.75 -38.23 53.34
C VAL A 794 -42.95 -39.17 53.54
N GLU A 795 -43.44 -39.78 52.46
CA GLU A 795 -44.58 -40.68 52.50
C GLU A 795 -44.24 -42.04 53.15
N GLU A 796 -43.05 -42.57 52.86
CA GLU A 796 -42.51 -43.76 53.52
C GLU A 796 -42.38 -43.54 55.04
N GLU A 797 -41.89 -42.37 55.47
CA GLU A 797 -41.74 -42.04 56.89
C GLU A 797 -43.10 -41.90 57.61
N ARG A 798 -44.09 -41.26 56.98
CA ARG A 798 -45.46 -41.18 57.53
C ARG A 798 -46.09 -42.56 57.73
N ASN A 799 -45.89 -43.46 56.76
CA ASN A 799 -46.43 -44.82 56.83
C ASN A 799 -45.73 -45.66 57.91
N ARG A 800 -44.41 -45.49 58.09
CA ARG A 800 -43.67 -46.12 59.19
C ARG A 800 -44.20 -45.67 60.56
N ILE A 801 -44.41 -44.36 60.73
CA ILE A 801 -44.91 -43.78 61.98
C ILE A 801 -46.34 -44.24 62.29
N ALA A 802 -47.21 -44.32 61.27
CA ALA A 802 -48.56 -44.83 61.43
C ALA A 802 -48.58 -46.30 61.90
N ALA A 803 -47.62 -47.12 61.43
CA ALA A 803 -47.45 -48.50 61.88
C ALA A 803 -47.01 -48.58 63.36
N ASP A 804 -45.99 -47.81 63.76
CA ASP A 804 -45.51 -47.80 65.15
C ASP A 804 -46.59 -47.31 66.15
N MET A 805 -47.39 -46.31 65.76
CA MET A 805 -48.53 -45.86 66.58
C MET A 805 -49.61 -46.95 66.72
N HIS A 806 -49.89 -47.68 65.63
CA HIS A 806 -50.87 -48.75 65.64
C HIS A 806 -50.45 -49.89 66.59
N ASP A 807 -49.16 -50.23 66.63
CA ASP A 807 -48.64 -51.31 67.46
C ASP A 807 -48.71 -50.99 68.96
N ASP A 808 -48.32 -49.77 69.37
CA ASP A 808 -48.33 -49.34 70.77
C ASP A 808 -49.77 -49.18 71.32
N LEU A 809 -50.67 -48.54 70.57
CA LEU A 809 -52.09 -48.40 70.97
C LEU A 809 -52.83 -49.75 70.93
N GLY A 810 -52.54 -50.56 69.91
CA GLY A 810 -53.18 -51.86 69.69
C GLY A 810 -52.95 -52.82 70.85
N SER A 811 -51.71 -52.91 71.34
CA SER A 811 -51.37 -53.81 72.45
C SER A 811 -52.04 -53.41 73.77
N GLY A 812 -52.06 -52.11 74.12
CA GLY A 812 -52.66 -51.63 75.35
C GLY A 812 -54.19 -51.68 75.35
N LEU A 813 -54.84 -51.31 74.23
CA LEU A 813 -56.30 -51.44 74.09
C LEU A 813 -56.74 -52.91 74.18
N THR A 814 -55.95 -53.83 73.63
CA THR A 814 -56.22 -55.28 73.75
C THR A 814 -56.15 -55.73 75.21
N LYS A 815 -55.14 -55.26 75.97
CA LYS A 815 -55.02 -55.56 77.40
C LYS A 815 -56.17 -54.98 78.23
N ILE A 816 -56.60 -53.74 77.95
CA ILE A 816 -57.77 -53.14 78.58
C ILE A 816 -59.04 -53.94 78.27
N THR A 817 -59.24 -54.31 77.01
CA THR A 817 -60.41 -55.09 76.58
C THR A 817 -60.45 -56.45 77.26
N TYR A 818 -59.32 -57.15 77.30
CA TYR A 818 -59.17 -58.43 77.98
C TYR A 818 -59.42 -58.32 79.50
N LEU A 819 -58.80 -57.34 80.16
CA LEU A 819 -59.00 -57.11 81.59
C LEU A 819 -60.45 -56.71 81.92
N SER A 820 -61.10 -55.93 81.04
CA SER A 820 -62.51 -55.56 81.17
C SER A 820 -63.44 -56.76 81.04
N GLN A 821 -63.17 -57.66 80.09
CA GLN A 821 -63.89 -58.92 79.96
C GLN A 821 -63.70 -59.83 81.18
N MET A 822 -62.49 -59.90 81.73
CA MET A 822 -62.21 -60.66 82.95
C MET A 822 -62.90 -60.06 84.18
N ALA A 823 -62.94 -58.73 84.30
CA ALA A 823 -63.65 -58.06 85.37
C ALA A 823 -65.16 -58.33 85.29
N LEU A 824 -65.75 -58.44 84.11
CA LEU A 824 -67.18 -58.76 83.98
C LEU A 824 -67.55 -60.19 84.41
N GLN A 825 -66.58 -61.09 84.63
CA GLN A 825 -66.82 -62.50 84.92
C GLN A 825 -66.59 -62.93 86.38
N LYS A 826 -66.10 -62.05 87.27
CA LYS A 826 -65.91 -62.37 88.70
C LYS A 826 -66.68 -61.39 89.58
N GLU A 827 -67.03 -61.76 90.82
CA GLU A 827 -67.82 -60.89 91.72
C GLU A 827 -66.97 -59.91 92.56
N ASP A 828 -65.65 -60.12 92.67
CA ASP A 828 -64.74 -59.20 93.37
C ASP A 828 -63.64 -58.68 92.42
N ASN A 829 -63.92 -57.54 91.78
CA ASN A 829 -63.15 -57.03 90.64
C ASN A 829 -62.30 -55.81 90.94
N LYS A 830 -62.16 -55.44 92.21
CA LYS A 830 -61.46 -54.20 92.56
C LYS A 830 -60.02 -54.20 92.03
N SER A 831 -59.33 -55.34 92.05
CA SER A 831 -57.99 -55.46 91.48
C SER A 831 -57.97 -55.36 89.94
N LEU A 832 -58.93 -55.98 89.24
CA LEU A 832 -59.03 -55.95 87.78
C LEU A 832 -59.43 -54.57 87.26
N LEU A 833 -60.38 -53.89 87.91
CA LEU A 833 -60.74 -52.50 87.60
C LEU A 833 -59.60 -51.53 87.89
N THR A 834 -58.84 -51.75 88.96
CA THR A 834 -57.62 -50.97 89.23
C THR A 834 -56.56 -51.23 88.17
N ASN A 835 -56.42 -52.47 87.69
CA ASN A 835 -55.50 -52.80 86.60
C ASN A 835 -55.93 -52.18 85.26
N ILE A 836 -57.23 -52.09 84.96
CA ILE A 836 -57.75 -51.37 83.79
C ILE A 836 -57.45 -49.88 83.92
N LYS A 837 -57.72 -49.27 85.07
CA LYS A 837 -57.38 -47.87 85.34
C LYS A 837 -55.88 -47.65 85.12
N ASN A 838 -55.03 -48.46 85.73
CA ASN A 838 -53.57 -48.33 85.61
C ASN A 838 -53.12 -48.53 84.15
N THR A 839 -53.63 -49.53 83.43
CA THR A 839 -53.29 -49.76 82.01
C THR A 839 -53.77 -48.60 81.13
N SER A 840 -54.93 -48.00 81.42
CA SER A 840 -55.43 -46.82 80.71
C SER A 840 -54.60 -45.58 80.99
N THR A 841 -54.19 -45.36 82.24
CA THR A 841 -53.30 -44.25 82.61
C THR A 841 -51.92 -44.42 81.96
N GLU A 842 -51.36 -45.64 81.99
CA GLU A 842 -50.10 -45.98 81.30
C GLU A 842 -50.19 -45.72 79.78
N LEU A 843 -51.33 -46.00 79.15
CA LEU A 843 -51.55 -45.70 77.72
C LEU A 843 -51.62 -44.20 77.44
N VAL A 844 -52.30 -43.42 78.29
CA VAL A 844 -52.37 -41.96 78.16
C VAL A 844 -51.00 -41.33 78.37
N GLU A 845 -50.23 -41.80 79.34
CA GLU A 845 -48.84 -41.37 79.56
C GLU A 845 -47.96 -41.74 78.37
N SER A 846 -48.02 -42.98 77.88
CA SER A 846 -47.27 -43.43 76.70
C SER A 846 -47.61 -42.60 75.46
N MET A 847 -48.89 -42.24 75.27
CA MET A 847 -49.33 -41.37 74.18
C MET A 847 -48.81 -39.93 74.35
N SER A 848 -48.79 -39.41 75.58
CA SER A 848 -48.25 -38.09 75.89
C SER A 848 -46.73 -38.04 75.67
N GLU A 849 -46.00 -39.11 76.01
CA GLU A 849 -44.58 -39.26 75.73
C GLU A 849 -44.29 -39.32 74.22
N ILE A 850 -45.13 -40.02 73.44
CA ILE A 850 -45.04 -40.04 71.96
C ILE A 850 -45.32 -38.65 71.38
N ILE A 851 -46.36 -37.95 71.84
CA ILE A 851 -46.69 -36.59 71.38
C ILE A 851 -45.57 -35.61 71.73
N TRP A 852 -45.00 -35.69 72.93
CA TRP A 852 -43.84 -34.88 73.31
C TRP A 852 -42.62 -35.20 72.43
N ALA A 853 -42.40 -36.48 72.10
CA ALA A 853 -41.35 -36.90 71.19
C ALA A 853 -41.57 -36.46 69.71
N MET A 854 -42.79 -36.06 69.32
CA MET A 854 -43.11 -35.61 67.95
C MET A 854 -43.06 -34.09 67.74
N LYS A 855 -43.11 -33.26 68.80
CA LYS A 855 -43.07 -31.80 68.63
C LYS A 855 -41.68 -31.36 68.15
N GLU A 856 -41.63 -30.71 66.98
CA GLU A 856 -40.38 -30.19 66.39
C GLU A 856 -39.72 -29.10 67.25
N GLU A 857 -40.52 -28.40 68.05
CA GLU A 857 -40.08 -27.37 68.99
C GLU A 857 -39.17 -27.96 70.08
N ASN A 858 -39.34 -29.25 70.43
CA ASN A 858 -38.63 -29.87 71.55
C ASN A 858 -37.28 -30.49 71.20
N ASN A 859 -36.77 -30.21 70.00
CA ASN A 859 -35.64 -30.92 69.40
C ASN A 859 -34.28 -30.58 70.00
N SER A 860 -34.21 -29.77 71.06
CA SER A 860 -32.97 -29.50 71.76
C SER A 860 -32.66 -30.59 72.81
N TRP A 861 -31.37 -30.86 72.99
CA TRP A 861 -30.88 -31.71 74.07
C TRP A 861 -31.18 -31.13 75.46
N GLU A 862 -31.13 -29.80 75.57
CA GLU A 862 -31.42 -29.06 76.80
C GLU A 862 -32.82 -29.36 77.34
N GLU A 863 -33.83 -29.39 76.46
CA GLU A 863 -35.19 -29.72 76.86
C GLU A 863 -35.37 -31.18 77.29
N LEU A 864 -34.67 -32.12 76.64
CA LEU A 864 -34.66 -33.52 77.09
C LEU A 864 -34.05 -33.62 78.50
N LEU A 865 -32.95 -32.90 78.76
CA LEU A 865 -32.32 -32.89 80.07
C LEU A 865 -33.23 -32.28 81.13
N SER A 866 -33.85 -31.13 80.85
CA SER A 866 -34.82 -30.52 81.76
C SER A 866 -35.97 -31.48 82.07
N TYR A 867 -36.46 -32.20 81.07
CA TYR A 867 -37.54 -33.16 81.23
C TYR A 867 -37.12 -34.39 82.08
N ILE A 868 -35.94 -34.96 81.82
CA ILE A 868 -35.38 -36.06 82.62
C ILE A 868 -35.16 -35.61 84.07
N LYS A 869 -34.61 -34.39 84.27
CA LYS A 869 -34.31 -33.85 85.59
C LYS A 869 -35.57 -33.67 86.43
N LEU A 870 -36.60 -33.05 85.84
CA LEU A 870 -37.90 -32.87 86.48
C LEU A 870 -38.52 -34.22 86.86
N TYR A 871 -38.56 -35.16 85.91
CA TYR A 871 -39.12 -36.49 86.14
C TYR A 871 -38.38 -37.24 87.25
N ALA A 872 -37.04 -37.27 87.22
CA ALA A 872 -36.26 -38.01 88.18
C ALA A 872 -36.33 -37.41 89.59
N GLN A 873 -36.36 -36.07 89.72
CA GLN A 873 -36.51 -35.41 91.01
C GLN A 873 -37.86 -35.78 91.65
N GLU A 874 -38.95 -35.59 90.90
CA GLU A 874 -40.30 -35.89 91.38
C GLU A 874 -40.47 -37.38 91.71
N TYR A 875 -39.96 -38.27 90.84
CA TYR A 875 -40.07 -39.71 91.06
C TYR A 875 -39.24 -40.20 92.25
N CYS A 876 -38.01 -39.70 92.42
CA CYS A 876 -37.14 -40.10 93.53
C CYS A 876 -37.62 -39.55 94.88
N GLU A 877 -38.04 -38.27 94.95
CA GLU A 877 -38.56 -37.67 96.19
C GLU A 877 -39.78 -38.42 96.72
N ASN A 878 -40.72 -38.76 95.84
CA ASN A 878 -41.92 -39.53 96.19
C ASN A 878 -41.60 -40.92 96.74
N ASN A 879 -40.42 -41.47 96.42
CA ASN A 879 -39.95 -42.78 96.88
C ASN A 879 -38.83 -42.67 97.93
N GLN A 880 -38.66 -41.51 98.58
CA GLN A 880 -37.68 -41.26 99.66
C GLN A 880 -36.20 -41.45 99.25
N LEU A 881 -35.88 -41.24 97.97
CA LEU A 881 -34.53 -41.25 97.42
C LEU A 881 -34.02 -39.84 97.16
N THR A 882 -32.74 -39.59 97.44
CA THR A 882 -32.08 -38.32 97.05
C THR A 882 -31.41 -38.49 95.68
N VAL A 883 -31.81 -37.70 94.68
CA VAL A 883 -31.16 -37.71 93.36
C VAL A 883 -30.24 -36.51 93.19
N THR A 884 -29.00 -36.74 92.77
CA THR A 884 -28.03 -35.69 92.43
C THR A 884 -27.68 -35.76 90.95
N PHE A 885 -27.72 -34.61 90.29
CA PHE A 885 -27.35 -34.47 88.89
C PHE A 885 -25.98 -33.81 88.78
N ASP A 886 -25.10 -34.40 87.97
CA ASP A 886 -23.78 -33.86 87.66
C ASP A 886 -23.63 -33.75 86.14
N TYR A 887 -23.66 -32.51 85.62
CA TYR A 887 -23.46 -32.23 84.21
C TYR A 887 -22.83 -30.83 84.03
N PRO A 888 -21.98 -30.63 83.01
CA PRO A 888 -21.38 -29.33 82.74
C PRO A 888 -22.42 -28.35 82.17
N ASP A 889 -22.64 -27.21 82.85
CA ASP A 889 -23.69 -26.23 82.51
C ASP A 889 -23.50 -25.52 81.15
N ASP A 890 -22.28 -25.47 80.59
CA ASP A 890 -21.97 -24.55 79.47
C ASP A 890 -21.77 -25.18 78.07
N GLN A 891 -22.05 -26.48 77.83
CA GLN A 891 -21.70 -27.12 76.53
C GLN A 891 -22.72 -28.10 75.90
N MET A 892 -24.02 -27.96 76.18
CA MET A 892 -25.02 -28.95 75.74
C MET A 892 -26.26 -28.40 75.02
N ASN A 893 -26.11 -27.47 74.05
CA ASN A 893 -27.20 -27.11 73.14
C ASN A 893 -26.94 -27.65 71.72
N PHE A 894 -27.57 -28.78 71.37
CA PHE A 894 -27.58 -29.36 70.02
C PHE A 894 -28.92 -30.04 69.78
N LYS A 895 -29.25 -30.26 68.50
CA LYS A 895 -30.51 -30.91 68.14
C LYS A 895 -30.39 -32.43 68.20
N ILE A 896 -31.37 -33.09 68.80
CA ILE A 896 -31.49 -34.55 68.85
C ILE A 896 -32.75 -35.01 68.11
N ILE A 897 -32.64 -36.09 67.35
CA ILE A 897 -33.76 -36.67 66.60
C ILE A 897 -34.78 -37.23 67.62
N GLY A 898 -36.07 -36.97 67.38
CA GLY A 898 -37.15 -37.32 68.33
C GLY A 898 -37.19 -38.80 68.73
N GLU A 899 -36.86 -39.71 67.82
CA GLU A 899 -36.78 -41.16 68.11
C GLU A 899 -35.67 -41.49 69.13
N VAL A 900 -34.48 -40.89 68.95
CA VAL A 900 -33.35 -41.08 69.87
C VAL A 900 -33.70 -40.53 71.25
N ARG A 901 -34.30 -39.34 71.30
CA ARG A 901 -34.79 -38.70 72.52
C ARG A 901 -35.74 -39.59 73.31
N ARG A 902 -36.73 -40.19 72.64
CA ARG A 902 -37.71 -41.11 73.25
C ARG A 902 -37.02 -42.32 73.87
N HIS A 903 -36.11 -42.96 73.14
CA HIS A 903 -35.41 -44.15 73.63
C HIS A 903 -34.47 -43.87 74.82
N ILE A 904 -33.84 -42.69 74.85
CA ILE A 904 -33.04 -42.25 76.00
C ILE A 904 -33.94 -42.08 77.22
N PHE A 905 -34.99 -41.26 77.12
CA PHE A 905 -35.89 -40.98 78.25
C PHE A 905 -36.47 -42.27 78.84
N LEU A 906 -37.02 -43.15 78.00
CA LEU A 906 -37.61 -44.42 78.44
C LEU A 906 -36.60 -45.34 79.13
N SER A 907 -35.33 -45.29 78.73
CA SER A 907 -34.28 -46.10 79.35
C SER A 907 -33.86 -45.54 80.70
N VAL A 908 -33.76 -44.21 80.84
CA VAL A 908 -33.54 -43.55 82.13
C VAL A 908 -34.69 -43.80 83.10
N LYS A 909 -35.94 -43.68 82.63
CA LYS A 909 -37.17 -43.99 83.39
C LYS A 909 -37.15 -45.42 83.94
N GLU A 910 -36.83 -46.39 83.08
CA GLU A 910 -36.73 -47.79 83.48
C GLU A 910 -35.61 -48.04 84.50
N CYS A 911 -34.45 -47.36 84.37
CA CYS A 911 -33.38 -47.43 85.37
C CYS A 911 -33.85 -46.93 86.74
N LEU A 912 -34.50 -45.77 86.80
CA LEU A 912 -35.04 -45.21 88.05
C LEU A 912 -36.09 -46.12 88.69
N HIS A 913 -36.97 -46.71 87.87
CA HIS A 913 -37.93 -47.70 88.35
C HIS A 913 -37.25 -48.93 88.96
N ASN A 914 -36.21 -49.44 88.31
CA ASN A 914 -35.45 -50.58 88.80
C ASN A 914 -34.72 -50.25 90.12
N ILE A 915 -34.16 -49.06 90.26
CA ILE A 915 -33.51 -48.62 91.49
C ILE A 915 -34.48 -48.63 92.66
N VAL A 916 -35.65 -47.99 92.51
CA VAL A 916 -36.70 -47.94 93.56
C VAL A 916 -37.17 -49.35 93.94
N LYS A 917 -37.42 -50.20 92.94
CA LYS A 917 -38.00 -51.53 93.18
C LYS A 917 -37.00 -52.53 93.74
N HIS A 918 -35.71 -52.40 93.42
CA HIS A 918 -34.77 -53.49 93.60
C HIS A 918 -33.47 -53.13 94.33
N SER A 919 -33.03 -51.86 94.36
CA SER A 919 -31.69 -51.55 94.85
C SER A 919 -31.60 -51.27 96.35
N GLU A 920 -32.70 -50.89 97.02
CA GLU A 920 -32.69 -50.38 98.42
C GLU A 920 -31.70 -49.22 98.62
N ALA A 921 -31.41 -48.49 97.53
CA ALA A 921 -30.57 -47.31 97.55
C ALA A 921 -31.19 -46.21 98.42
N LYS A 922 -30.38 -45.25 98.86
CA LYS A 922 -30.82 -43.97 99.43
C LYS A 922 -30.46 -42.80 98.53
N LYS A 923 -29.45 -42.97 97.68
CA LYS A 923 -28.95 -41.94 96.79
C LYS A 923 -28.76 -42.46 95.37
N VAL A 924 -29.19 -41.64 94.41
CA VAL A 924 -28.96 -41.87 92.98
C VAL A 924 -28.19 -40.69 92.40
N THR A 925 -27.13 -40.96 91.66
CA THR A 925 -26.34 -39.95 90.96
C THR A 925 -26.47 -40.18 89.46
N ILE A 926 -26.96 -39.16 88.75
CA ILE A 926 -27.05 -39.16 87.29
C ILE A 926 -25.99 -38.19 86.76
N THR A 927 -24.97 -38.73 86.11
CA THR A 927 -23.88 -37.97 85.53
C THR A 927 -24.00 -37.98 84.01
N ILE A 928 -23.90 -36.81 83.38
CA ILE A 928 -24.01 -36.66 81.93
C ILE A 928 -22.77 -35.96 81.40
N GLN A 929 -22.07 -36.65 80.50
CA GLN A 929 -20.85 -36.16 79.88
C GLN A 929 -20.97 -36.19 78.36
N LYS A 930 -20.42 -35.19 77.70
CA LYS A 930 -20.44 -35.08 76.24
C LYS A 930 -19.01 -34.99 75.71
N ASN A 931 -18.59 -36.05 75.00
CA ASN A 931 -17.34 -36.09 74.23
C ASN A 931 -17.67 -36.42 72.77
N ASN A 932 -17.06 -37.46 72.16
CA ASN A 932 -17.50 -38.01 70.85
C ASN A 932 -18.81 -38.80 70.93
N PHE A 933 -19.27 -39.09 72.15
CA PHE A 933 -20.56 -39.72 72.45
C PHE A 933 -21.17 -38.95 73.62
N ILE A 934 -22.49 -39.02 73.75
CA ILE A 934 -23.18 -38.64 74.98
C ILE A 934 -23.12 -39.85 75.90
N ILE A 935 -22.56 -39.65 77.07
CA ILE A 935 -22.45 -40.69 78.09
C ILE A 935 -23.37 -40.30 79.24
N ILE A 936 -24.41 -41.11 79.46
CA ILE A 936 -25.31 -40.99 80.62
C ILE A 936 -24.97 -42.13 81.56
N THR A 937 -24.54 -41.78 82.77
CA THR A 937 -24.21 -42.73 83.83
C THR A 937 -25.20 -42.56 84.96
N ILE A 938 -25.90 -43.63 85.32
CA ILE A 938 -26.84 -43.66 86.45
C ILE A 938 -26.25 -44.60 87.49
N HIS A 939 -25.85 -44.06 88.64
CA HIS A 939 -25.26 -44.82 89.74
C HIS A 939 -26.12 -44.72 90.99
N ASP A 940 -26.42 -45.85 91.61
CA ASP A 940 -27.08 -45.91 92.92
C ASP A 940 -26.15 -46.46 93.99
N ASP A 941 -26.41 -46.14 95.27
CA ASP A 941 -25.63 -46.60 96.43
C ASP A 941 -26.20 -47.87 97.11
N GLY A 942 -27.03 -48.62 96.39
CA GLY A 942 -27.76 -49.77 96.91
C GLY A 942 -26.96 -51.08 96.95
N LYS A 943 -27.68 -52.20 97.08
CA LYS A 943 -27.08 -53.53 97.27
C LYS A 943 -26.46 -54.17 96.01
N GLY A 944 -26.57 -53.51 94.85
CA GLY A 944 -26.05 -54.01 93.57
C GLY A 944 -26.90 -55.13 92.93
N ILE A 945 -26.68 -55.44 91.65
CA ILE A 945 -27.42 -56.46 90.89
C ILE A 945 -26.69 -57.82 90.89
N ASN A 946 -27.20 -58.83 91.60
CA ASN A 946 -26.56 -60.16 91.68
C ASN A 946 -26.72 -60.97 90.35
N SER A 947 -25.63 -61.17 89.59
CA SER A 947 -25.66 -61.62 88.19
C SER A 947 -25.96 -63.10 87.95
N GLU A 948 -25.93 -63.96 88.97
CA GLU A 948 -26.37 -65.37 88.83
C GLU A 948 -27.88 -65.57 89.05
N GLN A 949 -28.57 -64.62 89.68
CA GLN A 949 -30.04 -64.65 89.84
C GLN A 949 -30.80 -63.91 88.72
N GLY A 950 -30.08 -63.30 87.78
CA GLY A 950 -30.65 -62.58 86.63
C GLY A 950 -31.42 -63.45 85.62
N LYS A 951 -31.41 -64.79 85.76
CA LYS A 951 -32.27 -65.70 84.98
C LYS A 951 -33.58 -66.09 85.69
N VAL A 952 -33.78 -65.73 86.96
CA VAL A 952 -34.92 -66.21 87.77
C VAL A 952 -35.84 -65.08 88.28
N LEU A 953 -35.50 -63.80 88.04
CA LEU A 953 -36.46 -62.70 88.16
C LEU A 953 -36.98 -62.34 86.76
N GLY A 954 -38.24 -62.70 86.47
CA GLY A 954 -38.93 -62.50 85.18
C GLY A 954 -39.24 -61.03 84.82
N GLY A 955 -38.28 -60.12 85.00
CA GLY A 955 -38.40 -58.71 84.63
C GLY A 955 -37.76 -58.42 83.28
N ASN A 956 -38.56 -57.98 82.30
CA ASN A 956 -38.08 -57.60 80.96
C ASN A 956 -37.32 -56.25 80.92
N GLY A 957 -37.17 -55.55 82.06
CA GLY A 957 -36.65 -54.18 82.11
C GLY A 957 -35.25 -54.01 81.49
N LEU A 958 -34.27 -54.80 81.93
CA LEU A 958 -32.90 -54.73 81.40
C LEU A 958 -32.82 -55.15 79.92
N LYS A 959 -33.63 -56.12 79.49
CA LYS A 959 -33.73 -56.54 78.09
C LYS A 959 -34.30 -55.41 77.23
N ASN A 960 -35.34 -54.73 77.71
CA ASN A 960 -35.95 -53.61 77.01
C ASN A 960 -34.99 -52.43 76.89
N ILE A 961 -34.23 -52.12 77.94
CA ILE A 961 -33.19 -51.08 77.89
C ILE A 961 -32.14 -51.43 76.84
N ARG A 962 -31.62 -52.68 76.83
CA ARG A 962 -30.63 -53.10 75.82
C ARG A 962 -31.18 -52.98 74.40
N GLN A 963 -32.40 -53.46 74.14
CA GLN A 963 -33.03 -53.35 72.82
C GLN A 963 -33.24 -51.90 72.37
N ARG A 964 -33.63 -51.00 73.30
CA ARG A 964 -33.79 -49.56 73.01
C ARG A 964 -32.44 -48.91 72.66
N MET A 965 -31.38 -49.23 73.40
CA MET A 965 -30.03 -48.73 73.13
C MET A 965 -29.49 -49.27 71.79
N GLU A 966 -29.69 -50.55 71.48
CA GLU A 966 -29.31 -51.13 70.19
C GLU A 966 -30.03 -50.47 69.00
N LYS A 967 -31.33 -50.15 69.13
CA LYS A 967 -32.09 -49.44 68.09
C LYS A 967 -31.49 -48.09 67.73
N ILE A 968 -31.01 -47.34 68.72
CA ILE A 968 -30.35 -46.05 68.51
C ILE A 968 -28.84 -46.18 68.32
N LYS A 969 -28.33 -47.40 68.12
CA LYS A 969 -26.89 -47.72 67.99
C LYS A 969 -26.03 -47.25 69.18
N ALA A 970 -26.65 -47.12 70.36
CA ALA A 970 -25.98 -46.82 71.61
C ALA A 970 -25.48 -48.10 72.29
N GLN A 971 -24.38 -47.97 73.05
CA GLN A 971 -23.85 -49.05 73.88
C GLN A 971 -24.46 -48.99 75.28
N PHE A 972 -24.75 -50.16 75.85
CA PHE A 972 -25.32 -50.33 77.18
C PHE A 972 -24.45 -51.26 78.00
N ASP A 973 -23.99 -50.78 79.15
CA ASP A 973 -23.19 -51.57 80.10
C ASP A 973 -23.69 -51.39 81.54
N ILE A 974 -23.50 -52.42 82.38
CA ILE A 974 -23.88 -52.40 83.80
C ILE A 974 -22.72 -52.91 84.62
N GLN A 975 -22.35 -52.18 85.66
CA GLN A 975 -21.27 -52.53 86.56
C GLN A 975 -21.74 -52.43 88.01
N ASN A 976 -21.33 -53.36 88.87
CA ASN A 976 -21.58 -53.28 90.30
C ASN A 976 -20.30 -52.84 91.02
N ASN A 977 -20.34 -51.68 91.67
CA ASN A 977 -19.24 -51.17 92.48
C ASN A 977 -19.82 -50.34 93.63
N HIS A 978 -19.98 -50.96 94.81
CA HIS A 978 -20.66 -50.37 95.98
C HIS A 978 -22.04 -49.76 95.64
N GLY A 979 -22.82 -50.51 94.86
CA GLY A 979 -24.04 -50.05 94.19
C GLY A 979 -24.06 -50.47 92.72
N THR A 980 -25.12 -50.13 91.98
CA THR A 980 -25.19 -50.42 90.54
C THR A 980 -24.98 -49.15 89.72
N THR A 981 -24.12 -49.26 88.72
CA THR A 981 -23.88 -48.24 87.70
C THR A 981 -24.38 -48.73 86.35
N VAL A 982 -25.30 -48.00 85.76
CA VAL A 982 -25.78 -48.19 84.38
C VAL A 982 -25.19 -47.12 83.48
N LEU A 983 -24.55 -47.55 82.39
CA LEU A 983 -23.88 -46.68 81.43
C LEU A 983 -24.57 -46.76 80.06
N PHE A 984 -25.02 -45.61 79.56
CA PHE A 984 -25.47 -45.43 78.19
C PHE A 984 -24.47 -44.59 77.42
N LYS A 985 -23.91 -45.13 76.34
CA LYS A 985 -23.01 -44.40 75.44
C LYS A 985 -23.67 -44.23 74.08
N ILE A 986 -24.20 -43.05 73.84
CA ILE A 986 -25.10 -42.72 72.74
C ILE A 986 -24.34 -41.91 71.67
N PRO A 987 -24.35 -42.34 70.40
CA PRO A 987 -23.84 -41.52 69.30
C PRO A 987 -24.79 -40.34 69.06
N TYR A 988 -24.26 -39.13 68.90
CA TYR A 988 -25.04 -37.91 68.72
C TYR A 988 -24.62 -37.10 67.51
#